data_AF-A0A1Q3P5Y7-F1
#
_entry.id   AF-A0A1Q3P5Y7-F1
#
_cell.length_a   1.000
_cell.length_b   1.000
_cell.length_c   1.000
_cell.angle_alpha   90.00
_cell.angle_beta   90.00
_cell.angle_gamma   90.00
#
_symmetry.space_group_name_H-M   'P 1'
#
loop_
_entity.id
_entity.type
_entity.pdbx_description
1 polymer ?
#
loop_
_entity_poly.entity_id
_entity_poly.type
_entity_poly.pdbx_seq_one_letter_code
_entity_poly.pdbx_strand_id
1 'polypeptide(L)'
;MTVITPSEQKTNIYCPSLTAYERRKTITINIGGIPMGSDYPIRVQSMTTVDTMDTQGSIDEVIRMVDSGCEYVRITAPSVKEAQNLENIRNGLHKLGIQVPLIADIHFTPNAAELAARIVEKVRINPGNYADRKRFEVIDYTDASYAAELERIREKFIPLVKICKEYGTAMRIGTNHGSLSDRILSRYGDTPLGMVESALEFLRICEEFNYYNIALSMKSSNTQVMVEAYRQLVQRLDEEGLKPYPLHLGVTEAGEAEDGRIKSAVGIGTLLEDGLGDTVRVSLTEAPEKEAPVARALIERYTTRSAHASIEPIEHCPINPFQYTRRDTRESYNIGHLNVPRVIADYSGIEVQQLDDLKSIGHFFLPVPDKWAMNDQGADFIYTGKKPVPFMLPNGLREILDYSQWLGHPEKHIKFPLFEVPEWNAATDISAELNFIKGDIHTFDELFLEDISGKNNVVLVLQTANLHAMPEMRRFFYKLTEQHIKVPVIINRGYNTDLGDKLTLYSATDIGGLLVDGFGDGTLLSPKFADNTEHAEKLKAAASYNSIAFGILQAARTRMSKTEYISCPSCGRTLFDLQETTAMIRKHTEHLKGVKIGIMGCIVNGPGEMADADYGYVGMGKDKIALYRGQEVIKRSVHSSKAVEELIELIREDGRWIEPEEREILA
;
A
#
# COMPACT_ATOMS: atom_id res chain seq x y z
N MET A 1 0.14 -29.11 -13.32
CA MET A 1 1.15 -29.73 -12.44
C MET A 1 2.25 -30.29 -13.31
N THR A 2 3.34 -29.55 -13.44
CA THR A 2 4.60 -30.07 -13.97
C THR A 2 5.72 -29.39 -13.19
N VAL A 3 6.24 -30.17 -12.25
CA VAL A 3 7.54 -30.15 -11.58
C VAL A 3 8.48 -29.01 -11.99
N ILE A 4 8.65 -28.06 -11.07
CA ILE A 4 9.83 -27.19 -11.00
C ILE A 4 11.03 -28.15 -10.86
N THR A 5 11.96 -28.10 -11.82
CA THR A 5 13.21 -28.88 -11.76
C THR A 5 14.43 -27.96 -11.71
N PRO A 6 15.50 -28.41 -11.03
CA PRO A 6 16.51 -27.57 -10.40
C PRO A 6 17.51 -26.99 -11.41
N SER A 7 17.28 -25.74 -11.81
CA SER A 7 18.35 -24.73 -11.98
C SER A 7 18.24 -23.63 -10.90
N GLU A 8 17.52 -23.97 -9.84
CA GLU A 8 17.25 -23.22 -8.62
C GLU A 8 18.56 -22.95 -7.87
N GLN A 9 19.01 -21.70 -7.95
CA GLN A 9 19.70 -21.01 -6.84
C GLN A 9 19.90 -19.51 -7.09
N LYS A 10 19.50 -18.96 -8.25
CA LYS A 10 19.53 -17.51 -8.54
C LYS A 10 18.17 -16.82 -8.75
N THR A 11 17.05 -17.52 -8.67
CA THR A 11 15.79 -17.05 -9.30
C THR A 11 14.95 -16.06 -8.50
N ASN A 12 15.20 -15.87 -7.19
CA ASN A 12 14.36 -15.02 -6.34
C ASN A 12 15.04 -13.70 -5.94
N ILE A 13 16.03 -13.26 -6.72
CA ILE A 13 16.75 -12.01 -6.49
C ILE A 13 16.00 -10.87 -7.20
N TYR A 14 15.65 -9.84 -6.43
CA TYR A 14 14.93 -8.66 -6.95
C TYR A 14 15.47 -7.34 -6.38
N CYS A 15 16.41 -7.41 -5.44
CA CYS A 15 17.04 -6.26 -4.81
C CYS A 15 18.54 -6.56 -4.56
N PRO A 16 19.37 -5.52 -4.32
CA PRO A 16 20.80 -5.72 -4.06
C PRO A 16 21.09 -6.51 -2.78
N SER A 17 20.27 -6.33 -1.75
CA SER A 17 20.39 -7.04 -0.48
C SER A 17 19.04 -7.17 0.22
N LEU A 18 18.82 -8.31 0.87
CA LEU A 18 17.65 -8.60 1.70
C LEU A 18 17.88 -8.27 3.19
N THR A 19 19.10 -7.87 3.56
CA THR A 19 19.54 -7.72 4.96
C THR A 19 20.27 -6.41 5.22
N ALA A 20 20.72 -5.71 4.17
CA ALA A 20 21.36 -4.42 4.26
C ALA A 20 20.62 -3.43 3.36
N TYR A 21 20.51 -2.18 3.80
CA TYR A 21 19.92 -1.15 2.96
C TYR A 21 20.90 -0.72 1.87
N GLU A 22 20.63 -1.12 0.63
CA GLU A 22 21.36 -0.69 -0.56
C GLU A 22 20.38 -0.33 -1.68
N ARG A 23 20.51 0.89 -2.23
CA ARG A 23 19.71 1.30 -3.39
C ARG A 23 20.11 0.51 -4.62
N ARG A 24 19.12 -0.03 -5.34
CA ARG A 24 19.32 -0.66 -6.65
C ARG A 24 20.01 0.32 -7.58
N LYS A 25 21.09 -0.14 -8.22
CA LYS A 25 21.78 0.64 -9.25
C LYS A 25 20.88 0.81 -10.46
N THR A 26 20.72 2.06 -10.90
CA THR A 26 19.93 2.46 -12.06
C THR A 26 20.68 3.49 -12.87
N ILE A 27 20.44 3.50 -14.19
CA ILE A 27 20.99 4.54 -15.07
C ILE A 27 20.43 5.91 -14.70
N THR A 28 21.20 6.95 -14.97
CA THR A 28 20.71 8.33 -14.86
C THR A 28 19.89 8.70 -16.09
N ILE A 29 18.69 9.24 -15.84
CA ILE A 29 17.83 9.85 -16.85
C ILE A 29 17.73 11.37 -16.59
N ASN A 30 17.74 12.15 -17.66
CA ASN A 30 17.71 13.61 -17.58
C ASN A 30 16.28 14.11 -17.76
N ILE A 31 15.79 14.88 -16.79
CA ILE A 31 14.44 15.47 -16.79
C ILE A 31 14.57 16.96 -16.48
N GLY A 32 14.75 17.77 -17.53
CA GLY A 32 15.10 19.18 -17.37
C GLY A 32 16.40 19.35 -16.58
N GLY A 33 16.40 20.24 -15.60
CA GLY A 33 17.55 20.48 -14.71
C GLY A 33 17.69 19.51 -13.53
N ILE A 34 16.75 18.58 -13.35
CA ILE A 34 16.71 17.69 -12.18
C ILE A 34 16.80 16.24 -12.67
N PRO A 35 17.95 15.57 -12.54
CA PRO A 35 18.11 14.18 -12.97
C PRO A 35 17.52 13.17 -11.98
N MET A 36 17.18 11.99 -12.50
CA MET A 36 16.65 10.85 -11.74
C MET A 36 17.51 9.60 -11.97
N GLY A 37 17.79 8.85 -10.92
CA GLY A 37 18.54 7.60 -10.95
C GLY A 37 19.21 7.32 -9.60
N SER A 38 19.95 6.21 -9.52
CA SER A 38 20.54 5.73 -8.27
C SER A 38 21.65 6.62 -7.71
N ASP A 39 22.26 7.45 -8.56
CA ASP A 39 23.30 8.41 -8.16
C ASP A 39 22.73 9.72 -7.57
N TYR A 40 21.40 9.87 -7.59
CA TYR A 40 20.69 11.06 -7.10
C TYR A 40 19.72 10.70 -5.97
N PRO A 41 19.31 11.68 -5.14
CA PRO A 41 18.23 11.48 -4.18
C PRO A 41 16.95 10.98 -4.85
N ILE A 42 16.17 10.18 -4.11
CA ILE A 42 14.83 9.76 -4.55
C ILE A 42 13.96 11.00 -4.68
N ARG A 43 13.39 11.21 -5.86
CA ARG A 43 12.71 12.46 -6.20
C ARG A 43 11.23 12.45 -5.80
N VAL A 44 10.74 13.56 -5.29
CA VAL A 44 9.31 13.73 -4.96
C VAL A 44 8.55 14.29 -6.15
N GLN A 45 7.41 13.69 -6.48
CA GLN A 45 6.51 14.25 -7.50
C GLN A 45 5.05 14.23 -7.05
N SER A 46 4.25 15.07 -7.69
CA SER A 46 2.80 15.16 -7.49
C SER A 46 2.13 15.47 -8.84
N MET A 47 0.80 15.57 -8.87
CA MET A 47 0.03 15.84 -10.08
C MET A 47 -1.01 16.94 -9.85
N THR A 48 -1.15 17.86 -10.82
CA THR A 48 -2.16 18.91 -10.78
C THR A 48 -3.59 18.34 -10.85
N THR A 49 -4.50 19.02 -10.16
CA THR A 49 -5.94 18.75 -10.19
C THR A 49 -6.70 19.75 -11.05
N VAL A 50 -6.12 20.92 -11.28
CA VAL A 50 -6.73 21.97 -12.12
C VAL A 50 -6.79 21.54 -13.59
N ASP A 51 -7.85 21.96 -14.28
CA ASP A 51 -7.97 21.81 -15.73
C ASP A 51 -6.79 22.49 -16.42
N THR A 52 -6.09 21.74 -17.26
CA THR A 52 -4.90 22.22 -17.98
C THR A 52 -5.21 23.37 -18.93
N MET A 53 -6.47 23.58 -19.33
CA MET A 53 -6.87 24.76 -20.09
C MET A 53 -6.96 26.03 -19.23
N ASP A 54 -7.11 25.92 -17.92
CA ASP A 54 -6.92 27.03 -16.99
C ASP A 54 -5.42 27.23 -16.72
N THR A 55 -4.81 28.03 -17.58
CA THR A 55 -3.37 28.31 -17.54
C THR A 55 -2.95 28.94 -16.21
N GLN A 56 -3.70 29.93 -15.72
CA GLN A 56 -3.32 30.64 -14.49
C GLN A 56 -3.54 29.76 -13.26
N GLY A 57 -4.67 29.06 -13.19
CA GLY A 57 -4.93 28.11 -12.10
C GLY A 57 -3.90 26.98 -12.05
N SER A 58 -3.48 26.48 -13.22
CA SER A 58 -2.39 25.48 -13.31
C SER A 58 -1.06 26.03 -12.80
N ILE A 59 -0.70 27.27 -13.16
CA ILE A 59 0.51 27.93 -12.66
C ILE A 59 0.45 28.09 -11.14
N ASP A 60 -0.66 28.59 -10.61
CA ASP A 60 -0.83 28.83 -9.17
C ASP A 60 -0.79 27.53 -8.36
N GLU A 61 -1.38 26.44 -8.87
CA GLU A 61 -1.30 25.12 -8.24
C GLU A 61 0.12 24.53 -8.31
N VAL A 62 0.81 24.65 -9.44
CA VAL A 62 2.22 24.23 -9.57
C VAL A 62 3.09 24.96 -8.54
N ILE A 63 2.89 26.27 -8.32
CA ILE A 63 3.61 27.05 -7.31
C ILE A 63 3.39 26.44 -5.92
N ARG A 64 2.14 26.20 -5.51
CA ARG A 64 1.83 25.58 -4.21
C ARG A 64 2.49 24.21 -4.03
N MET A 65 2.52 23.40 -5.10
CA MET A 65 3.15 22.08 -5.08
C MET A 65 4.68 22.19 -4.92
N VAL A 66 5.32 23.13 -5.64
CA VAL A 66 6.77 23.37 -5.51
C VAL A 66 7.10 23.89 -4.12
N ASP A 67 6.30 24.81 -3.57
CA ASP A 67 6.48 25.33 -2.21
C ASP A 67 6.32 24.25 -1.14
N SER A 68 5.44 23.27 -1.37
CA SER A 68 5.34 22.09 -0.50
C SER A 68 6.48 21.09 -0.69
N GLY A 69 7.37 21.34 -1.66
CA GLY A 69 8.62 20.65 -1.99
C GLY A 69 8.45 19.46 -2.94
N CYS A 70 7.60 19.63 -3.95
CA CYS A 70 7.52 18.79 -5.14
C CYS A 70 8.63 19.13 -6.14
N GLU A 71 9.36 18.13 -6.64
CA GLU A 71 10.48 18.31 -7.56
C GLU A 71 10.10 18.07 -9.03
N TYR A 72 9.05 17.27 -9.28
CA TYR A 72 8.49 17.08 -10.62
C TYR A 72 6.98 17.23 -10.59
N VAL A 73 6.43 18.03 -11.51
CA VAL A 73 4.98 18.28 -11.55
C VAL A 73 4.37 17.66 -12.77
N ARG A 74 3.40 16.76 -12.55
CA ARG A 74 2.65 16.11 -13.62
C ARG A 74 1.37 16.88 -13.93
N ILE A 75 1.09 17.08 -15.21
CA ILE A 75 -0.09 17.79 -15.71
C ILE A 75 -0.81 16.92 -16.73
N THR A 76 -2.14 16.82 -16.65
CA THR A 76 -2.94 16.03 -17.60
C THR A 76 -2.93 16.67 -18.98
N ALA A 77 -2.74 15.90 -20.05
CA ALA A 77 -2.81 16.44 -21.41
C ALA A 77 -3.56 15.45 -22.33
N PRO A 78 -4.90 15.34 -22.18
CA PRO A 78 -5.69 14.33 -22.87
C PRO A 78 -5.82 14.56 -24.38
N SER A 79 -5.73 15.82 -24.84
CA SER A 79 -5.81 16.16 -26.27
C SER A 79 -4.69 17.11 -26.72
N VAL A 80 -4.64 17.37 -28.01
CA VAL A 80 -3.66 18.27 -28.64
C VAL A 80 -3.77 19.70 -28.09
N LYS A 81 -4.97 20.14 -27.70
CA LYS A 81 -5.18 21.50 -27.16
C LYS A 81 -4.51 21.66 -25.80
N GLU A 82 -4.73 20.72 -24.88
CA GLU A 82 -4.08 20.75 -23.56
C GLU A 82 -2.57 20.56 -23.71
N ALA A 83 -2.12 19.67 -24.61
CA ALA A 83 -0.70 19.49 -24.91
C ALA A 83 -0.03 20.78 -25.41
N GLN A 84 -0.70 21.56 -26.27
CA GLN A 84 -0.22 22.87 -26.69
C GLN A 84 -0.20 23.87 -25.52
N ASN A 85 -1.20 23.84 -24.65
CA ASN A 85 -1.28 24.78 -23.53
C ASN A 85 -0.20 24.57 -22.47
N LEU A 86 0.41 23.38 -22.39
CA LEU A 86 1.60 23.14 -21.56
C LEU A 86 2.72 24.14 -21.85
N GLU A 87 2.86 24.61 -23.09
CA GLU A 87 3.86 25.62 -23.46
C GLU A 87 3.58 26.96 -22.74
N ASN A 88 2.32 27.37 -22.67
CA ASN A 88 1.92 28.60 -21.98
C ASN A 88 2.16 28.49 -20.48
N ILE A 89 1.81 27.36 -19.87
CA ILE A 89 2.04 27.08 -18.45
C ILE A 89 3.54 27.11 -18.14
N ARG A 90 4.35 26.38 -18.91
CA ARG A 90 5.82 26.35 -18.77
C ARG A 90 6.42 27.76 -18.89
N ASN A 91 6.03 28.50 -19.92
CA ASN A 91 6.53 29.86 -20.13
C ASN A 91 6.09 30.82 -19.02
N GLY A 92 4.89 30.64 -18.46
CA GLY A 92 4.41 31.38 -17.29
C GLY A 92 5.27 31.12 -16.06
N LEU A 93 5.54 29.86 -15.74
CA LEU A 93 6.42 29.46 -14.63
C LEU A 93 7.85 29.99 -14.80
N HIS A 94 8.41 29.88 -16.01
CA HIS A 94 9.74 30.38 -16.31
C HIS A 94 9.86 31.90 -16.13
N LYS A 95 8.82 32.67 -16.51
CA LYS A 95 8.79 34.14 -16.28
C LYS A 95 8.82 34.48 -14.78
N LEU A 96 8.32 33.59 -13.93
CA LEU A 96 8.37 33.71 -12.48
C LEU A 96 9.67 33.15 -11.87
N GLY A 97 10.60 32.67 -12.69
CA GLY A 97 11.87 32.08 -12.24
C GLY A 97 11.76 30.62 -11.75
N ILE A 98 10.62 29.96 -11.97
CA ILE A 98 10.37 28.59 -11.54
C ILE A 98 10.67 27.65 -12.69
N GLN A 99 11.67 26.77 -12.53
CA GLN A 99 12.12 25.81 -13.56
C GLN A 99 11.84 24.35 -13.18
N VAL A 100 10.73 24.11 -12.47
CA VAL A 100 10.31 22.75 -12.12
C VAL A 100 10.03 21.96 -13.40
N PRO A 101 10.59 20.75 -13.59
CA PRO A 101 10.29 19.96 -14.78
C PRO A 101 8.82 19.52 -14.83
N LEU A 102 8.21 19.71 -16.00
CA LEU A 102 6.83 19.35 -16.25
C LEU A 102 6.74 17.97 -16.90
N ILE A 103 5.75 17.19 -16.46
CA ILE A 103 5.47 15.86 -16.99
C ILE A 103 4.08 15.84 -17.61
N ALA A 104 3.99 15.62 -18.93
CA ALA A 104 2.69 15.48 -19.60
C ALA A 104 2.12 14.07 -19.41
N ASP A 105 0.93 13.96 -18.85
CA ASP A 105 0.23 12.69 -18.60
C ASP A 105 -0.74 12.39 -19.75
N ILE A 106 -0.28 11.59 -20.72
CA ILE A 106 -1.00 11.32 -21.97
C ILE A 106 -1.79 10.01 -21.88
N HIS A 107 -3.02 10.04 -22.40
CA HIS A 107 -3.88 8.87 -22.53
C HIS A 107 -4.55 8.88 -23.92
N PHE A 108 -4.67 7.72 -24.58
CA PHE A 108 -5.41 7.49 -25.84
C PHE A 108 -5.02 8.28 -27.11
N THR A 109 -4.22 9.34 -27.02
CA THR A 109 -3.96 10.26 -28.13
C THR A 109 -2.45 10.37 -28.46
N PRO A 110 -1.90 9.54 -29.37
CA PRO A 110 -0.49 9.59 -29.78
C PRO A 110 -0.03 10.98 -30.23
N ASN A 111 -0.83 11.66 -31.06
CA ASN A 111 -0.50 13.00 -31.56
C ASN A 111 -0.31 14.05 -30.44
N ALA A 112 -1.04 13.91 -29.32
CA ALA A 112 -0.86 14.79 -28.17
C ALA A 112 0.46 14.49 -27.45
N ALA A 113 0.86 13.21 -27.37
CA ALA A 113 2.16 12.82 -26.83
C ALA A 113 3.32 13.37 -27.67
N GLU A 114 3.22 13.27 -29.00
CA GLU A 114 4.24 13.77 -29.92
C GLU A 114 4.43 15.28 -29.82
N LEU A 115 3.33 16.05 -29.68
CA LEU A 115 3.39 17.49 -29.46
C LEU A 115 3.96 17.82 -28.09
N ALA A 116 3.42 17.21 -27.03
CA ALA A 116 3.88 17.44 -25.66
C ALA A 116 5.37 17.11 -25.51
N ALA A 117 5.86 16.06 -26.16
CA ALA A 117 7.27 15.67 -26.12
C ALA A 117 8.24 16.73 -26.68
N ARG A 118 7.76 17.68 -27.50
CA ARG A 118 8.57 18.81 -27.98
C ARG A 118 8.56 20.00 -27.02
N ILE A 119 7.65 19.99 -26.04
CA ILE A 119 7.35 21.12 -25.16
C ILE A 119 7.82 20.85 -23.73
N VAL A 120 7.58 19.67 -23.17
CA VAL A 120 7.89 19.39 -21.76
C VAL A 120 9.10 18.47 -21.61
N GLU A 121 9.65 18.43 -20.40
CA GLU A 121 10.86 17.68 -20.08
C GLU A 121 10.62 16.17 -20.01
N LYS A 122 9.37 15.75 -19.80
CA LYS A 122 9.00 14.33 -19.76
C LYS A 122 7.56 14.08 -20.20
N VAL A 123 7.33 12.96 -20.87
CA VAL A 123 5.99 12.45 -21.16
C VAL A 123 5.73 11.14 -20.41
N ARG A 124 4.50 10.90 -19.97
CA ARG A 124 4.06 9.57 -19.54
C ARG A 124 3.12 8.98 -20.56
N ILE A 125 3.40 7.73 -20.91
CA ILE A 125 2.49 6.86 -21.65
C ILE A 125 1.97 5.71 -20.77
N ASN A 126 0.79 5.20 -21.11
CA ASN A 126 0.24 3.97 -20.57
C ASN A 126 0.15 2.93 -21.71
N PRO A 127 0.93 1.82 -21.65
CA PRO A 127 0.89 0.76 -22.65
C PRO A 127 -0.50 0.21 -22.97
N GLY A 128 -1.38 0.13 -21.96
CA GLY A 128 -2.69 -0.50 -22.09
C GLY A 128 -3.70 0.32 -22.91
N ASN A 129 -3.47 1.62 -23.10
CA ASN A 129 -4.39 2.50 -23.81
C ASN A 129 -3.73 3.44 -24.83
N TYR A 130 -2.43 3.30 -25.10
CA TYR A 130 -1.72 4.15 -26.05
C TYR A 130 -2.14 3.89 -27.51
N ALA A 131 -2.17 2.61 -27.91
CA ALA A 131 -2.49 2.21 -29.29
C ALA A 131 -3.95 1.72 -29.45
N ASP A 132 -4.57 1.31 -28.34
CA ASP A 132 -5.81 0.53 -28.30
C ASP A 132 -6.91 1.28 -27.55
N ARG A 133 -8.13 1.19 -28.06
CA ARG A 133 -9.35 1.49 -27.30
C ARG A 133 -9.95 0.15 -26.92
N LYS A 134 -10.18 -0.12 -25.62
CA LYS A 134 -10.83 -1.35 -25.16
C LYS A 134 -12.10 -1.60 -25.97
N ARG A 135 -12.12 -2.69 -26.73
CA ARG A 135 -13.30 -3.21 -27.43
C ARG A 135 -13.38 -4.64 -26.92
N PHE A 136 -14.22 -4.88 -25.91
CA PHE A 136 -14.43 -6.20 -25.32
C PHE A 136 -15.10 -7.19 -26.31
N GLU A 137 -14.53 -7.35 -27.51
CA GLU A 137 -15.11 -8.06 -28.65
C GLU A 137 -14.29 -9.29 -29.08
N VAL A 138 -13.07 -9.50 -28.56
CA VAL A 138 -12.24 -10.68 -28.88
C VAL A 138 -11.51 -11.21 -27.65
N ILE A 139 -11.80 -12.46 -27.27
CA ILE A 139 -11.37 -13.08 -26.00
C ILE A 139 -10.13 -13.97 -26.19
N ASP A 140 -9.94 -14.55 -27.38
CA ASP A 140 -8.82 -15.47 -27.66
C ASP A 140 -7.87 -14.90 -28.73
N TYR A 141 -6.67 -14.52 -28.30
CA TYR A 141 -5.59 -14.13 -29.21
C TYR A 141 -4.71 -15.35 -29.54
N THR A 142 -4.60 -15.67 -30.82
CA THR A 142 -3.55 -16.58 -31.32
C THR A 142 -2.18 -15.91 -31.29
N ASP A 143 -1.09 -16.68 -31.31
CA ASP A 143 0.27 -16.11 -31.41
C ASP A 143 0.43 -15.17 -32.61
N ALA A 144 -0.20 -15.50 -33.74
CA ALA A 144 -0.17 -14.68 -34.94
C ALA A 144 -0.92 -13.35 -34.76
N SER A 145 -2.11 -13.36 -34.13
CA SER A 145 -2.87 -12.13 -33.88
C SER A 145 -2.21 -11.26 -32.82
N TYR A 146 -1.57 -11.86 -31.81
CA TYR A 146 -0.78 -11.13 -30.83
C TYR A 146 0.43 -10.45 -31.48
N ALA A 147 1.17 -11.15 -32.34
CA ALA A 147 2.31 -10.57 -33.07
C ALA A 147 1.87 -9.42 -34.00
N ALA A 148 0.73 -9.55 -34.68
CA ALA A 148 0.19 -8.49 -35.52
C ALA A 148 -0.16 -7.23 -34.70
N GLU A 149 -0.70 -7.40 -33.49
CA GLU A 149 -1.00 -6.28 -32.60
C GLU A 149 0.27 -5.58 -32.10
N LEU A 150 1.32 -6.34 -31.79
CA LEU A 150 2.64 -5.77 -31.45
C LEU A 150 3.20 -4.90 -32.57
N GLU A 151 3.09 -5.34 -33.84
CA GLU A 151 3.57 -4.55 -34.97
C GLU A 151 2.77 -3.25 -35.12
N ARG A 152 1.45 -3.29 -34.89
CA ARG A 152 0.61 -2.08 -34.92
C ARG A 152 1.00 -1.09 -33.81
N ILE A 153 1.23 -1.57 -32.60
CA ILE A 153 1.71 -0.74 -31.49
C ILE A 153 3.04 -0.09 -31.86
N ARG A 154 3.94 -0.90 -32.42
CA ARG A 154 5.26 -0.48 -32.86
C ARG A 154 5.19 0.65 -33.89
N GLU A 155 4.39 0.51 -34.94
CA GLU A 155 4.20 1.57 -35.96
C GLU A 155 3.74 2.91 -35.34
N LYS A 156 2.82 2.86 -34.36
CA LYS A 156 2.29 4.05 -33.68
C LYS A 156 3.22 4.63 -32.61
N PHE A 157 4.12 3.83 -32.05
CA PHE A 157 4.96 4.25 -30.94
C PHE A 157 6.33 4.78 -31.40
N ILE A 158 6.87 4.25 -32.50
CA ILE A 158 8.15 4.68 -33.08
C ILE A 158 8.25 6.21 -33.29
N PRO A 159 7.23 6.92 -33.82
CA PRO A 159 7.30 8.37 -33.99
C PRO A 159 7.60 9.09 -32.68
N LEU A 160 6.92 8.72 -31.58
CA LEU A 160 7.13 9.30 -30.27
C LEU A 160 8.54 9.02 -29.74
N VAL A 161 9.05 7.80 -29.90
CA VAL A 161 10.42 7.43 -29.48
C VAL A 161 11.45 8.29 -30.21
N LYS A 162 11.30 8.49 -31.52
CA LYS A 162 12.19 9.34 -32.32
C LYS A 162 12.15 10.79 -31.85
N ILE A 163 10.97 11.34 -31.60
CA ILE A 163 10.80 12.72 -31.10
C ILE A 163 11.44 12.88 -29.72
N CYS A 164 11.17 11.96 -28.79
CA CYS A 164 11.76 12.03 -27.46
C CYS A 164 13.29 11.96 -27.53
N LYS A 165 13.84 11.12 -28.41
CA LYS A 165 15.29 11.04 -28.63
C LYS A 165 15.87 12.32 -29.25
N GLU A 166 15.19 12.93 -30.22
CA GLU A 166 15.60 14.17 -30.88
C GLU A 166 15.63 15.36 -29.91
N TYR A 167 14.60 15.48 -29.06
CA TYR A 167 14.44 16.61 -28.13
C TYR A 167 15.09 16.37 -26.76
N GLY A 168 15.58 15.15 -26.50
CA GLY A 168 16.13 14.76 -25.19
C GLY A 168 15.07 14.58 -24.10
N THR A 169 13.78 14.59 -24.47
CA THR A 169 12.64 14.43 -23.56
C THR A 169 12.65 13.05 -22.93
N ALA A 170 12.44 12.96 -21.62
CA ALA A 170 12.33 11.67 -20.93
C ALA A 170 10.94 11.04 -21.14
N MET A 171 10.86 9.73 -20.94
CA MET A 171 9.58 9.00 -21.00
C MET A 171 9.34 8.18 -19.74
N ARG A 172 8.12 8.19 -19.21
CA ARG A 172 7.67 7.16 -18.27
C ARG A 172 6.77 6.16 -19.00
N ILE A 173 7.16 4.89 -19.02
CA ILE A 173 6.28 3.78 -19.41
C ILE A 173 5.63 3.27 -18.14
N GLY A 174 4.34 3.56 -17.96
CA GLY A 174 3.65 3.30 -16.71
C GLY A 174 2.39 2.47 -16.86
N THR A 175 2.46 1.22 -16.41
CA THR A 175 1.35 0.27 -16.39
C THR A 175 0.54 0.44 -15.11
N ASN A 176 -0.78 0.55 -15.25
CA ASN A 176 -1.71 0.44 -14.13
C ASN A 176 -2.49 -0.87 -14.26
N HIS A 177 -2.64 -1.61 -13.16
CA HIS A 177 -3.32 -2.91 -13.10
C HIS A 177 -4.70 -2.88 -13.75
N GLY A 178 -5.52 -1.88 -13.39
CA GLY A 178 -6.86 -1.70 -13.96
C GLY A 178 -6.95 -1.43 -15.46
N SER A 179 -5.84 -1.07 -16.10
CA SER A 179 -5.80 -0.59 -17.49
C SER A 179 -5.07 -1.52 -18.44
N LEU A 180 -4.81 -2.78 -18.05
CA LEU A 180 -4.22 -3.76 -18.96
C LEU A 180 -5.08 -3.90 -20.23
N SER A 181 -4.39 -4.08 -21.35
CA SER A 181 -5.03 -4.28 -22.66
C SER A 181 -5.53 -5.70 -22.82
N ASP A 182 -6.50 -5.89 -23.71
CA ASP A 182 -7.15 -7.18 -23.92
C ASP A 182 -6.14 -8.27 -24.36
N ARG A 183 -5.12 -7.91 -25.14
CA ARG A 183 -4.04 -8.84 -25.53
C ARG A 183 -3.24 -9.36 -24.33
N ILE A 184 -2.98 -8.50 -23.35
CA ILE A 184 -2.19 -8.83 -22.16
C ILE A 184 -3.03 -9.69 -21.23
N LEU A 185 -4.29 -9.30 -21.01
CA LEU A 185 -5.24 -10.06 -20.20
C LEU A 185 -5.47 -11.47 -20.79
N SER A 186 -5.60 -11.59 -22.11
CA SER A 186 -5.76 -12.89 -22.78
C SER A 186 -4.54 -13.80 -22.60
N ARG A 187 -3.31 -13.24 -22.71
CA ARG A 187 -2.08 -14.04 -22.69
C ARG A 187 -1.53 -14.32 -21.28
N TYR A 188 -1.60 -13.34 -20.38
CA TYR A 188 -0.96 -13.36 -19.06
C TYR A 188 -1.95 -13.26 -17.90
N GLY A 189 -3.25 -13.04 -18.18
CA GLY A 189 -4.25 -12.78 -17.16
C GLY A 189 -4.12 -11.39 -16.52
N ASP A 190 -5.02 -11.11 -15.57
CA ASP A 190 -4.93 -9.93 -14.69
C ASP A 190 -3.95 -10.22 -13.55
N THR A 191 -2.66 -10.21 -13.87
CA THR A 191 -1.57 -10.66 -12.98
C THR A 191 -0.43 -9.63 -12.91
N PRO A 192 0.40 -9.67 -11.85
CA PRO A 192 1.63 -8.87 -11.80
C PRO A 192 2.52 -9.06 -13.03
N LEU A 193 2.63 -10.30 -13.53
CA LEU A 193 3.39 -10.61 -14.74
C LEU A 193 2.80 -9.93 -15.98
N GLY A 194 1.48 -9.93 -16.12
CA GLY A 194 0.80 -9.19 -17.18
C GLY A 194 1.13 -7.69 -17.15
N MET A 195 1.22 -7.08 -15.96
CA MET A 195 1.63 -5.68 -15.81
C MET A 195 3.06 -5.44 -16.30
N VAL A 196 3.98 -6.34 -15.94
CA VAL A 196 5.39 -6.29 -16.32
C VAL A 196 5.54 -6.41 -17.84
N GLU A 197 4.96 -7.46 -18.44
CA GLU A 197 5.08 -7.69 -19.89
C GLU A 197 4.43 -6.55 -20.70
N SER A 198 3.33 -5.97 -20.21
CA SER A 198 2.73 -4.79 -20.84
C SER A 198 3.71 -3.61 -20.96
N ALA A 199 4.57 -3.39 -19.96
CA ALA A 199 5.61 -2.37 -20.04
C ALA A 199 6.81 -2.81 -20.89
N LEU A 200 7.24 -4.08 -20.78
CA LEU A 200 8.39 -4.59 -21.52
C LEU A 200 8.16 -4.58 -23.03
N GLU A 201 6.93 -4.79 -23.52
CA GLU A 201 6.59 -4.64 -24.94
C GLU A 201 7.03 -3.27 -25.51
N PHE A 202 6.74 -2.19 -24.79
CA PHE A 202 7.12 -0.83 -25.19
C PHE A 202 8.60 -0.56 -24.96
N LEU A 203 9.16 -1.08 -23.86
CA LEU A 203 10.56 -0.90 -23.52
C LEU A 203 11.49 -1.54 -24.56
N ARG A 204 11.16 -2.74 -25.05
CA ARG A 204 11.91 -3.46 -26.10
C ARG A 204 11.97 -2.65 -27.39
N ILE A 205 10.91 -1.92 -27.74
CA ILE A 205 10.91 -1.00 -28.89
C ILE A 205 11.89 0.16 -28.63
N CYS A 206 11.87 0.76 -27.44
CA CYS A 206 12.82 1.83 -27.11
C CYS A 206 14.29 1.39 -27.17
N GLU A 207 14.60 0.19 -26.70
CA GLU A 207 15.94 -0.42 -26.72
C GLU A 207 16.47 -0.57 -28.15
N GLU A 208 15.64 -1.05 -29.08
CA GLU A 208 16.01 -1.17 -30.50
C GLU A 208 16.43 0.18 -31.11
N PHE A 209 15.74 1.25 -30.71
CA PHE A 209 16.05 2.61 -31.17
C PHE A 209 17.15 3.28 -30.33
N ASN A 210 17.81 2.54 -29.42
CA ASN A 210 18.84 3.04 -28.50
C ASN A 210 18.36 4.31 -27.77
N TYR A 211 17.14 4.27 -27.23
CA TYR A 211 16.54 5.35 -26.46
C TYR A 211 16.38 4.90 -25.00
N TYR A 212 17.18 5.51 -24.11
CA TYR A 212 17.33 5.06 -22.72
C TYR A 212 16.81 6.05 -21.68
N ASN A 213 16.29 7.21 -22.09
CA ASN A 213 15.81 8.25 -21.16
C ASN A 213 14.44 7.88 -20.58
N ILE A 214 14.36 6.73 -19.91
CA ILE A 214 13.11 6.03 -19.56
C ILE A 214 13.04 5.76 -18.06
N ALA A 215 11.87 5.99 -17.47
CA ALA A 215 11.48 5.47 -16.16
C ALA A 215 10.31 4.48 -16.29
N LEU A 216 10.22 3.51 -15.38
CA LEU A 216 9.16 2.50 -15.37
C LEU A 216 8.29 2.63 -14.12
N SER A 217 7.01 2.26 -14.21
CA SER A 217 6.13 2.14 -13.04
C SER A 217 5.10 1.03 -13.20
N MET A 218 4.87 0.28 -12.12
CA MET A 218 3.83 -0.75 -11.98
C MET A 218 2.86 -0.32 -10.87
N LYS A 219 1.70 0.24 -11.21
CA LYS A 219 0.77 0.74 -10.18
C LYS A 219 -0.43 -0.16 -9.99
N SER A 220 -0.76 -0.42 -8.73
CA SER A 220 -1.99 -1.09 -8.32
C SER A 220 -2.53 -0.44 -7.04
N SER A 221 -3.84 -0.55 -6.84
CA SER A 221 -4.51 -0.23 -5.56
C SER A 221 -4.44 -1.43 -4.61
N ASN A 222 -4.02 -2.60 -5.07
CA ASN A 222 -3.62 -3.70 -4.21
C ASN A 222 -2.11 -3.63 -3.97
N THR A 223 -1.70 -3.44 -2.71
CA THR A 223 -0.30 -3.29 -2.30
C THR A 223 0.50 -4.58 -2.55
N GLN A 224 -0.10 -5.76 -2.39
CA GLN A 224 0.54 -7.05 -2.69
C GLN A 224 0.91 -7.13 -4.17
N VAL A 225 -0.08 -6.94 -5.07
CA VAL A 225 0.12 -6.94 -6.53
C VAL A 225 1.14 -5.89 -6.96
N MET A 226 1.10 -4.69 -6.36
CA MET A 226 2.07 -3.63 -6.65
C MET A 226 3.49 -4.09 -6.33
N VAL A 227 3.74 -4.58 -5.11
CA VAL A 227 5.07 -5.00 -4.66
C VAL A 227 5.59 -6.15 -5.53
N GLU A 228 4.75 -7.17 -5.77
CA GLU A 228 5.06 -8.29 -6.66
C GLU A 228 5.47 -7.83 -8.05
N ALA A 229 4.70 -6.90 -8.66
CA ALA A 229 4.97 -6.41 -10.01
C ALA A 229 6.29 -5.65 -10.13
N TYR A 230 6.68 -4.83 -9.14
CA TYR A 230 7.98 -4.16 -9.17
C TYR A 230 9.14 -5.15 -8.98
N ARG A 231 9.00 -6.12 -8.06
CA ARG A 231 10.02 -7.14 -7.85
C ARG A 231 10.22 -8.00 -9.10
N GLN A 232 9.12 -8.44 -9.72
CA GLN A 232 9.14 -9.16 -10.99
C GLN A 232 9.74 -8.30 -12.11
N LEU A 233 9.39 -7.02 -12.20
CA LEU A 233 9.95 -6.12 -13.20
C LEU A 233 11.48 -6.08 -13.12
N VAL A 234 12.03 -5.91 -11.92
CA VAL A 234 13.48 -5.87 -11.71
C VAL A 234 14.13 -7.18 -12.16
N GLN A 235 13.58 -8.32 -11.74
CA GLN A 235 14.07 -9.62 -12.17
C GLN A 235 14.08 -9.75 -13.70
N ARG A 236 12.98 -9.39 -14.37
CA ARG A 236 12.85 -9.51 -15.83
C ARG A 236 13.80 -8.58 -16.59
N LEU A 237 14.05 -7.37 -16.07
CA LEU A 237 15.05 -6.46 -16.65
C LEU A 237 16.45 -7.10 -16.63
N ASP A 238 16.81 -7.72 -15.51
CA ASP A 238 18.13 -8.34 -15.34
C ASP A 238 18.26 -9.62 -16.17
N GLU A 239 17.21 -10.46 -16.23
CA GLU A 239 17.15 -11.67 -17.06
C GLU A 239 17.26 -11.39 -18.57
N GLU A 240 16.61 -10.32 -19.04
CA GLU A 240 16.68 -9.91 -20.45
C GLU A 240 17.94 -9.10 -20.79
N GLY A 241 18.78 -8.78 -19.80
CA GLY A 241 19.98 -7.95 -20.00
C GLY A 241 19.67 -6.52 -20.43
N LEU A 242 18.48 -6.01 -20.07
CA LEU A 242 18.04 -4.65 -20.36
C LEU A 242 18.77 -3.65 -19.45
N LYS A 243 18.72 -2.36 -19.79
CA LYS A 243 19.30 -1.34 -18.89
C LYS A 243 18.59 -1.36 -17.53
N PRO A 244 19.31 -1.06 -16.43
CA PRO A 244 18.68 -0.93 -15.13
C PRO A 244 17.93 0.41 -15.06
N TYR A 245 16.71 0.45 -15.57
CA TYR A 245 15.91 1.67 -15.64
C TYR A 245 15.46 2.14 -14.24
N PRO A 246 15.38 3.47 -14.02
CA PRO A 246 14.79 4.06 -12.82
C PRO A 246 13.32 3.68 -12.61
N LEU A 247 12.95 3.51 -11.34
CA LEU A 247 11.61 3.13 -10.92
C LEU A 247 10.85 4.33 -10.32
N HIS A 248 9.69 4.62 -10.91
CA HIS A 248 8.69 5.50 -10.34
C HIS A 248 7.77 4.68 -9.46
N LEU A 249 7.75 4.94 -8.15
CA LEU A 249 6.87 4.28 -7.19
C LEU A 249 5.59 5.08 -6.93
N GLY A 250 4.52 4.36 -6.63
CA GLY A 250 3.29 4.95 -6.10
C GLY A 250 2.14 3.98 -6.16
N VAL A 251 1.40 3.87 -5.06
CA VAL A 251 0.09 3.21 -5.01
C VAL A 251 -0.91 4.07 -5.80
N THR A 252 -1.72 3.45 -6.65
CA THR A 252 -2.85 4.16 -7.29
C THR A 252 -4.07 4.03 -6.40
N GLU A 253 -4.92 5.05 -6.37
CA GLU A 253 -6.18 5.07 -5.65
C GLU A 253 -6.00 4.70 -4.17
N ALA A 254 -5.06 5.37 -3.49
CA ALA A 254 -4.71 5.03 -2.12
C ALA A 254 -5.87 5.33 -1.15
N GLY A 255 -6.76 6.27 -1.52
CA GLY A 255 -7.84 6.77 -0.69
C GLY A 255 -7.48 8.09 -0.02
N GLU A 256 -8.22 8.44 1.02
CA GLU A 256 -8.09 9.73 1.72
C GLU A 256 -7.48 9.54 3.12
N ALA A 257 -6.99 10.64 3.71
CA ALA A 257 -6.64 10.71 5.13
C ALA A 257 -5.67 9.60 5.59
N GLU A 258 -5.90 9.04 6.79
CA GLU A 258 -5.03 8.03 7.41
C GLU A 258 -4.93 6.76 6.53
N ASP A 259 -6.06 6.29 5.97
CA ASP A 259 -6.10 5.07 5.15
C ASP A 259 -5.20 5.19 3.92
N GLY A 260 -5.27 6.32 3.20
CA GLY A 260 -4.43 6.60 2.04
C GLY A 260 -2.94 6.68 2.37
N ARG A 261 -2.60 7.22 3.55
CA ARG A 261 -1.22 7.29 4.05
C ARG A 261 -0.70 5.90 4.43
N ILE A 262 -1.47 5.10 5.17
CA ILE A 262 -1.11 3.71 5.54
C ILE A 262 -0.91 2.89 4.27
N LYS A 263 -1.87 2.89 3.35
CA LYS A 263 -1.82 2.10 2.12
C LYS A 263 -0.61 2.46 1.26
N SER A 264 -0.32 3.75 1.14
CA SER A 264 0.89 4.24 0.47
C SER A 264 2.17 3.79 1.18
N ALA A 265 2.23 3.86 2.51
CA ALA A 265 3.39 3.43 3.29
C ALA A 265 3.62 1.91 3.24
N VAL A 266 2.57 1.09 3.19
CA VAL A 266 2.68 -0.36 2.98
C VAL A 266 3.26 -0.65 1.59
N GLY A 267 2.69 -0.11 0.52
CA GLY A 267 3.17 -0.40 -0.85
C GLY A 267 4.54 0.22 -1.17
N ILE A 268 4.67 1.54 -1.00
CA ILE A 268 5.89 2.28 -1.34
C ILE A 268 7.00 1.98 -0.33
N GLY A 269 6.67 1.97 0.98
CA GLY A 269 7.66 1.74 2.02
C GLY A 269 8.33 0.37 1.91
N THR A 270 7.57 -0.69 1.58
CA THR A 270 8.13 -2.03 1.37
C THR A 270 9.19 -2.04 0.26
N LEU A 271 8.88 -1.44 -0.89
CA LEU A 271 9.83 -1.37 -2.01
C LEU A 271 11.03 -0.49 -1.69
N LEU A 272 10.84 0.60 -0.95
CA LEU A 272 11.93 1.43 -0.49
C LEU A 272 12.82 0.69 0.51
N GLU A 273 12.29 -0.11 1.44
CA GLU A 273 13.10 -0.97 2.32
C GLU A 273 13.93 -1.98 1.50
N ASP A 274 13.39 -2.49 0.40
CA ASP A 274 14.10 -3.36 -0.56
C ASP A 274 15.09 -2.58 -1.46
N GLY A 275 15.28 -1.27 -1.24
CA GLY A 275 16.20 -0.44 -2.03
C GLY A 275 15.70 -0.13 -3.46
N LEU A 276 14.44 -0.41 -3.76
CA LEU A 276 13.82 -0.16 -5.06
C LEU A 276 13.13 1.20 -5.05
N GLY A 277 13.45 2.07 -6.02
CA GLY A 277 12.80 3.36 -6.18
C GLY A 277 13.76 4.52 -6.45
N ASP A 278 13.39 5.36 -7.42
CA ASP A 278 14.14 6.57 -7.81
C ASP A 278 13.27 7.82 -7.80
N THR A 279 11.95 7.64 -7.78
CA THR A 279 10.99 8.70 -7.49
C THR A 279 9.72 8.15 -6.88
N VAL A 280 9.04 8.96 -6.07
CA VAL A 280 7.82 8.59 -5.35
C VAL A 280 6.72 9.59 -5.65
N ARG A 281 5.50 9.07 -5.85
CA ARG A 281 4.25 9.82 -5.72
C ARG A 281 3.31 9.09 -4.78
N VAL A 282 2.76 9.80 -3.81
CA VAL A 282 1.67 9.33 -2.93
C VAL A 282 0.37 9.84 -3.55
N SER A 283 -0.56 8.96 -3.92
CA SER A 283 -1.78 9.34 -4.65
C SER A 283 -2.95 9.50 -3.68
N LEU A 284 -3.09 10.68 -3.06
CA LEU A 284 -4.15 10.97 -2.08
C LEU A 284 -5.35 11.64 -2.75
N THR A 285 -6.56 11.36 -2.28
CA THR A 285 -7.74 12.17 -2.61
C THR A 285 -7.77 13.43 -1.72
N GLU A 286 -6.72 14.24 -1.80
CA GLU A 286 -6.53 15.49 -1.08
C GLU A 286 -5.96 16.54 -2.04
N ALA A 287 -5.75 17.79 -1.58
CA ALA A 287 -5.07 18.80 -2.38
C ALA A 287 -3.64 18.32 -2.75
N PRO A 288 -3.15 18.52 -3.99
CA PRO A 288 -1.87 17.98 -4.47
C PRO A 288 -0.65 18.35 -3.63
N GLU A 289 -0.66 19.53 -3.00
CA GLU A 289 0.38 20.00 -2.09
C GLU A 289 0.52 19.14 -0.82
N LYS A 290 -0.51 18.36 -0.46
CA LYS A 290 -0.48 17.39 0.65
C LYS A 290 0.23 16.08 0.31
N GLU A 291 0.36 15.73 -0.98
CA GLU A 291 1.05 14.50 -1.41
C GLU A 291 2.56 14.56 -1.10
N ALA A 292 3.21 15.70 -1.36
CA ALA A 292 4.68 15.85 -1.29
C ALA A 292 5.25 15.70 0.13
N PRO A 293 4.66 16.26 1.20
CA PRO A 293 5.12 16.02 2.57
C PRO A 293 5.10 14.55 2.98
N VAL A 294 4.07 13.80 2.57
CA VAL A 294 3.97 12.35 2.86
C VAL A 294 5.06 11.57 2.11
N ALA A 295 5.24 11.86 0.82
CA ALA A 295 6.31 11.24 0.02
C ALA A 295 7.70 11.52 0.61
N ARG A 296 7.94 12.76 1.04
CA ARG A 296 9.20 13.15 1.67
C ARG A 296 9.43 12.42 2.99
N ALA A 297 8.42 12.34 3.86
CA ALA A 297 8.56 11.63 5.13
C ALA A 297 8.92 10.14 4.95
N LEU A 298 8.40 9.50 3.90
CA LEU A 298 8.80 8.14 3.50
C LEU A 298 10.25 8.08 3.01
N ILE A 299 10.69 9.02 2.17
CA ILE A 299 12.04 9.05 1.61
C ILE A 299 13.10 9.37 2.68
N GLU A 300 12.83 10.34 3.56
CA GLU A 300 13.75 10.81 4.59
C GLU A 300 14.23 9.68 5.50
N ARG A 301 13.38 8.68 5.72
CA ARG A 301 13.67 7.45 6.47
C ARG A 301 14.93 6.72 5.96
N TYR A 302 15.30 6.91 4.69
CA TYR A 302 16.40 6.21 4.03
C TYR A 302 17.67 7.04 3.85
N THR A 303 17.64 8.31 4.22
CA THR A 303 18.82 9.20 4.12
C THR A 303 19.97 8.76 5.02
N THR A 304 19.66 8.14 6.17
CA THR A 304 20.63 7.67 7.17
C THR A 304 20.52 6.16 7.44
N ARG A 305 19.72 5.43 6.64
CA ARG A 305 19.36 4.02 6.91
C ARG A 305 20.54 3.05 6.81
N SER A 306 21.57 3.37 6.05
CA SER A 306 22.77 2.52 5.90
C SER A 306 23.50 2.25 7.22
N ALA A 307 23.38 3.12 8.21
CA ALA A 307 23.92 2.91 9.55
C ALA A 307 22.92 2.11 10.40
N HIS A 308 22.92 0.77 10.26
CA HIS A 308 22.13 -0.13 11.09
C HIS A 308 22.97 -1.30 11.62
N ALA A 309 22.49 -2.00 12.65
CA ALA A 309 23.17 -3.18 13.16
C ALA A 309 23.15 -4.31 12.12
N SER A 310 24.24 -5.07 12.00
CA SER A 310 24.36 -6.15 11.01
C SER A 310 23.26 -7.19 11.20
N ILE A 311 22.60 -7.55 10.11
CA ILE A 311 21.61 -8.63 10.07
C ILE A 311 22.30 -9.84 9.43
N GLU A 312 21.97 -11.04 9.93
CA GLU A 312 22.52 -12.28 9.39
C GLU A 312 22.20 -12.42 7.88
N PRO A 313 23.20 -12.73 7.02
CA PRO A 313 22.99 -12.85 5.58
C PRO A 313 21.92 -13.87 5.18
N ILE A 314 21.32 -13.65 4.02
CA ILE A 314 20.36 -14.57 3.39
C ILE A 314 21.02 -15.10 2.11
N GLU A 315 21.40 -16.38 2.11
CA GLU A 315 22.00 -17.02 0.92
C GLU A 315 20.95 -17.33 -0.16
N HIS A 316 19.74 -17.71 0.28
CA HIS A 316 18.62 -18.04 -0.58
C HIS A 316 17.33 -17.48 0.00
N CYS A 317 16.48 -16.86 -0.84
CA CYS A 317 15.16 -16.40 -0.42
C CYS A 317 14.20 -17.60 -0.32
N PRO A 318 13.73 -18.01 0.88
CA PRO A 318 12.98 -19.25 1.07
C PRO A 318 11.50 -19.15 0.66
N ILE A 319 11.08 -17.98 0.16
CA ILE A 319 9.74 -17.74 -0.37
C ILE A 319 9.81 -17.33 -1.83
N ASN A 320 8.67 -17.39 -2.52
CA ASN A 320 8.50 -16.72 -3.80
C ASN A 320 8.17 -15.24 -3.54
N PRO A 321 9.08 -14.27 -3.79
CA PRO A 321 8.82 -12.85 -3.51
C PRO A 321 7.91 -12.18 -4.55
N PHE A 322 7.54 -12.94 -5.58
CA PHE A 322 6.76 -12.49 -6.73
C PHE A 322 5.29 -12.92 -6.66
N GLN A 323 4.91 -13.65 -5.62
CA GLN A 323 3.56 -14.14 -5.41
C GLN A 323 3.27 -14.29 -3.91
N TYR A 324 2.24 -13.60 -3.43
CA TYR A 324 1.78 -13.68 -2.06
C TYR A 324 1.42 -15.10 -1.69
N THR A 325 2.05 -15.60 -0.63
CA THR A 325 1.70 -16.85 0.03
C THR A 325 1.77 -16.62 1.53
N ARG A 326 0.63 -16.75 2.21
CA ARG A 326 0.61 -16.68 3.67
C ARG A 326 1.46 -17.83 4.23
N ARG A 327 2.35 -17.52 5.18
CA ARG A 327 3.14 -18.53 5.88
C ARG A 327 2.23 -19.56 6.54
N ASP A 328 2.54 -20.84 6.37
CA ASP A 328 1.82 -21.92 7.01
C ASP A 328 2.15 -21.97 8.51
N THR A 329 1.14 -21.80 9.35
CA THR A 329 1.26 -21.76 10.80
C THR A 329 0.26 -22.71 11.45
N ARG A 330 0.61 -23.25 12.61
CA ARG A 330 -0.35 -24.00 13.42
C ARG A 330 -1.35 -23.04 14.05
N GLU A 331 -2.50 -23.58 14.46
CA GLU A 331 -3.42 -22.83 15.30
C GLU A 331 -2.98 -22.92 16.76
N SER A 332 -2.87 -21.76 17.42
CA SER A 332 -2.71 -21.64 18.87
C SER A 332 -3.81 -20.74 19.38
N TYR A 333 -4.76 -21.30 20.12
CA TYR A 333 -6.01 -20.64 20.52
C TYR A 333 -6.80 -20.13 19.29
N ASN A 334 -6.72 -18.85 18.94
CA ASN A 334 -7.35 -18.24 17.76
C ASN A 334 -6.36 -17.46 16.88
N ILE A 335 -5.06 -17.80 17.00
CA ILE A 335 -3.94 -17.17 16.30
C ILE A 335 -3.28 -18.22 15.39
N GLY A 336 -2.97 -17.82 14.16
CA GLY A 336 -2.35 -18.69 13.15
C GLY A 336 -3.33 -19.55 12.36
N HIS A 337 -2.79 -20.38 11.48
CA HIS A 337 -3.52 -21.21 10.52
C HIS A 337 -4.49 -20.38 9.66
N LEU A 338 -5.77 -20.74 9.64
CA LEU A 338 -6.82 -20.06 8.87
C LEU A 338 -7.39 -18.83 9.59
N ASN A 339 -6.98 -18.53 10.83
CA ASN A 339 -7.47 -17.37 11.55
C ASN A 339 -6.97 -16.07 10.91
N VAL A 340 -7.80 -15.04 10.90
CA VAL A 340 -7.35 -13.68 10.53
C VAL A 340 -6.30 -13.18 11.54
N PRO A 341 -5.33 -12.36 11.11
CA PRO A 341 -4.36 -11.78 12.03
C PRO A 341 -5.01 -10.98 13.17
N ARG A 342 -4.50 -11.16 14.39
CA ARG A 342 -5.05 -10.55 15.60
C ARG A 342 -4.42 -9.19 15.91
N VAL A 343 -5.23 -8.27 16.45
CA VAL A 343 -4.74 -6.98 16.96
C VAL A 343 -4.66 -7.05 18.48
N ILE A 344 -3.47 -6.80 19.01
CA ILE A 344 -3.22 -6.69 20.44
C ILE A 344 -3.04 -5.21 20.80
N ALA A 345 -3.93 -4.69 21.63
CA ALA A 345 -3.82 -3.33 22.16
C ALA A 345 -2.84 -3.27 23.33
N ASP A 346 -1.84 -2.39 23.25
CA ASP A 346 -0.85 -2.22 24.32
C ASP A 346 -1.30 -1.19 25.36
N TYR A 347 -1.62 -1.70 26.55
CA TYR A 347 -1.97 -0.95 27.76
C TYR A 347 -0.92 -1.13 28.87
N SER A 348 0.27 -1.65 28.57
CA SER A 348 1.32 -1.84 29.58
C SER A 348 1.75 -0.52 30.25
N GLY A 349 1.61 0.60 29.54
CA GLY A 349 1.82 1.96 30.05
C GLY A 349 0.55 2.70 30.50
N ILE A 350 -0.62 2.05 30.45
CA ILE A 350 -1.97 2.63 30.67
C ILE A 350 -2.71 1.80 31.72
N GLU A 351 -2.97 2.39 32.88
CA GLU A 351 -3.78 1.73 33.89
C GLU A 351 -5.27 1.87 33.54
N VAL A 352 -5.98 0.76 33.36
CA VAL A 352 -7.42 0.77 33.09
C VAL A 352 -8.16 1.11 34.39
N GLN A 353 -8.77 2.30 34.43
CA GLN A 353 -9.45 2.83 35.61
C GLN A 353 -10.96 2.58 35.59
N GLN A 354 -11.55 2.56 34.40
CA GLN A 354 -12.99 2.47 34.18
C GLN A 354 -13.33 1.75 32.87
N LEU A 355 -14.57 1.30 32.75
CA LEU A 355 -15.08 0.58 31.57
C LEU A 355 -14.91 1.39 30.27
N ASP A 356 -15.08 2.71 30.36
CA ASP A 356 -14.97 3.65 29.24
C ASP A 356 -13.56 3.77 28.66
N ASP A 357 -12.52 3.39 29.39
CA ASP A 357 -11.14 3.42 28.89
C ASP A 357 -10.95 2.44 27.71
N LEU A 358 -11.77 1.38 27.64
CA LEU A 358 -11.73 0.39 26.55
C LEU A 358 -12.39 0.90 25.25
N LYS A 359 -13.10 2.05 25.28
CA LYS A 359 -13.66 2.66 24.06
C LYS A 359 -12.57 3.00 23.05
N SER A 360 -11.39 3.39 23.54
CA SER A 360 -10.23 3.69 22.69
C SER A 360 -9.77 2.49 21.85
N ILE A 361 -10.14 1.27 22.22
CA ILE A 361 -9.81 0.05 21.46
C ILE A 361 -11.04 -0.68 20.94
N GLY A 362 -12.13 0.07 20.71
CA GLY A 362 -13.33 -0.41 20.02
C GLY A 362 -14.28 -1.24 20.88
N HIS A 363 -14.12 -1.24 22.21
CA HIS A 363 -15.01 -1.95 23.14
C HIS A 363 -15.84 -0.96 23.96
N PHE A 364 -17.16 -1.10 23.89
CA PHE A 364 -18.12 -0.17 24.49
C PHE A 364 -18.98 -0.88 25.52
N PHE A 365 -18.96 -0.40 26.75
CA PHE A 365 -19.90 -0.85 27.76
C PHE A 365 -21.21 -0.08 27.65
N LEU A 366 -22.32 -0.79 27.75
CA LEU A 366 -23.66 -0.25 27.56
C LEU A 366 -24.42 -0.38 28.88
N PRO A 367 -24.55 0.72 29.65
CA PRO A 367 -25.18 0.67 30.97
C PRO A 367 -26.60 0.12 30.96
N VAL A 368 -27.31 0.33 29.86
CA VAL A 368 -28.61 -0.29 29.55
C VAL A 368 -28.44 -0.86 28.14
N PRO A 369 -28.21 -2.18 27.95
CA PRO A 369 -28.75 -3.34 28.67
C PRO A 369 -27.76 -4.12 29.58
N ASP A 370 -26.76 -3.46 30.19
CA ASP A 370 -25.69 -4.09 30.98
C ASP A 370 -24.88 -5.13 30.18
N LYS A 371 -24.44 -4.71 28.98
CA LYS A 371 -23.68 -5.57 28.06
C LYS A 371 -22.54 -4.82 27.40
N TRP A 372 -21.56 -5.58 26.95
CA TRP A 372 -20.54 -5.09 26.04
C TRP A 372 -21.02 -5.12 24.58
N ALA A 373 -20.61 -4.12 23.82
CA ALA A 373 -20.60 -4.09 22.37
C ALA A 373 -19.18 -3.84 21.87
N MET A 374 -18.96 -4.16 20.61
CA MET A 374 -17.66 -4.03 19.96
C MET A 374 -17.87 -3.46 18.56
N ASN A 375 -17.08 -2.45 18.18
CA ASN A 375 -17.08 -1.98 16.80
C ASN A 375 -16.07 -2.78 15.96
N ASP A 376 -15.92 -2.34 14.72
CA ASP A 376 -15.13 -3.00 13.69
C ASP A 376 -13.62 -2.97 13.93
N GLN A 377 -13.18 -2.08 14.81
CA GLN A 377 -11.80 -1.93 15.27
C GLN A 377 -11.64 -2.41 16.72
N GLY A 378 -12.56 -3.26 17.21
CA GLY A 378 -12.42 -3.91 18.51
C GLY A 378 -11.19 -4.81 18.56
N ALA A 379 -10.23 -4.50 19.43
CA ALA A 379 -9.03 -5.31 19.61
C ALA A 379 -9.37 -6.75 20.06
N ASP A 380 -8.59 -7.73 19.61
CA ASP A 380 -8.80 -9.14 19.98
C ASP A 380 -8.17 -9.46 21.36
N PHE A 381 -7.04 -8.82 21.65
CA PHE A 381 -6.33 -8.94 22.93
C PHE A 381 -5.98 -7.56 23.49
N ILE A 382 -5.83 -7.47 24.81
CA ILE A 382 -5.29 -6.31 25.51
C ILE A 382 -4.09 -6.76 26.35
N TYR A 383 -2.94 -6.11 26.20
CA TYR A 383 -1.76 -6.34 27.01
C TYR A 383 -1.66 -5.28 28.10
N THR A 384 -1.91 -5.63 29.36
CA THR A 384 -1.95 -4.69 30.50
C THR A 384 -0.70 -4.75 31.38
N GLY A 385 0.27 -5.58 31.00
CA GLY A 385 1.56 -5.71 31.69
C GLY A 385 1.38 -6.10 33.16
N LYS A 386 1.74 -5.18 34.07
CA LYS A 386 1.73 -5.42 35.52
C LYS A 386 0.41 -5.09 36.20
N LYS A 387 -0.53 -4.43 35.52
CA LYS A 387 -1.74 -3.87 36.12
C LYS A 387 -2.98 -4.49 35.48
N PRO A 388 -3.48 -5.63 36.01
CA PRO A 388 -4.65 -6.29 35.45
C PRO A 388 -5.88 -5.38 35.45
N VAL A 389 -6.76 -5.57 34.45
CA VAL A 389 -8.05 -4.87 34.40
C VAL A 389 -8.88 -5.22 35.65
N PRO A 390 -9.44 -4.23 36.36
CA PRO A 390 -10.11 -4.45 37.65
C PRO A 390 -11.55 -4.96 37.52
N PHE A 391 -12.02 -5.28 36.32
CA PHE A 391 -13.37 -5.73 36.01
C PHE A 391 -13.39 -6.80 34.92
N MET A 392 -14.55 -7.46 34.75
CA MET A 392 -14.74 -8.49 33.74
C MET A 392 -14.71 -7.90 32.32
N LEU A 393 -13.83 -8.44 31.48
CA LEU A 393 -13.67 -8.03 30.08
C LEU A 393 -14.82 -8.51 29.19
N PRO A 394 -15.08 -7.82 28.06
CA PRO A 394 -16.03 -8.25 27.05
C PRO A 394 -15.78 -9.69 26.56
N ASN A 395 -16.87 -10.39 26.21
CA ASN A 395 -16.78 -11.67 25.54
C ASN A 395 -16.02 -11.52 24.21
N GLY A 396 -14.83 -12.10 24.13
CA GLY A 396 -13.97 -12.07 22.95
C GLY A 396 -12.66 -11.32 23.16
N LEU A 397 -12.62 -10.33 24.06
CA LEU A 397 -11.37 -9.66 24.44
C LEU A 397 -10.63 -10.48 25.49
N ARG A 398 -9.39 -10.86 25.20
CA ARG A 398 -8.54 -11.61 26.12
C ARG A 398 -7.41 -10.76 26.68
N GLU A 399 -7.11 -10.94 27.95
CA GLU A 399 -6.08 -10.18 28.64
C GLU A 399 -4.74 -10.92 28.62
N ILE A 400 -3.68 -10.17 28.34
CA ILE A 400 -2.29 -10.62 28.41
C ILE A 400 -1.62 -9.87 29.57
N LEU A 401 -0.97 -10.62 30.45
CA LEU A 401 -0.28 -10.11 31.65
C LEU A 401 1.19 -10.48 31.62
N ASP A 402 2.06 -9.68 32.24
CA ASP A 402 3.43 -10.11 32.51
C ASP A 402 3.42 -11.41 33.32
N TYR A 403 4.28 -12.37 32.98
CA TYR A 403 4.32 -13.70 33.62
C TYR A 403 4.30 -13.63 35.16
N SER A 404 5.09 -12.72 35.73
CA SER A 404 5.16 -12.51 37.18
C SER A 404 3.81 -12.17 37.84
N GLN A 405 2.95 -11.42 37.14
CA GLN A 405 1.60 -11.11 37.62
C GLN A 405 0.62 -12.25 37.36
N TRP A 406 0.74 -12.91 36.21
CA TRP A 406 -0.10 -14.05 35.86
C TRP A 406 0.05 -15.21 36.87
N LEU A 407 1.26 -15.47 37.37
CA LEU A 407 1.56 -16.58 38.27
C LEU A 407 0.70 -16.58 39.56
N GLY A 408 0.37 -15.39 40.08
CA GLY A 408 -0.47 -15.23 41.27
C GLY A 408 -1.94 -14.94 40.98
N HIS A 409 -2.34 -14.81 39.71
CA HIS A 409 -3.68 -14.37 39.34
C HIS A 409 -4.71 -15.53 39.48
N PRO A 410 -5.93 -15.29 40.01
CA PRO A 410 -6.93 -16.36 40.16
C PRO A 410 -7.50 -16.86 38.82
N GLU A 411 -7.59 -15.98 37.82
CA GLU A 411 -8.23 -16.26 36.51
C GLU A 411 -7.27 -16.73 35.41
N LYS A 412 -6.32 -17.63 35.72
CA LYS A 412 -5.33 -18.14 34.75
C LYS A 412 -5.89 -18.83 33.50
N HIS A 413 -7.15 -19.25 33.55
CA HIS A 413 -7.83 -19.97 32.47
C HIS A 413 -8.36 -19.05 31.35
N ILE A 414 -8.46 -17.74 31.61
CA ILE A 414 -8.98 -16.74 30.65
C ILE A 414 -8.02 -15.56 30.43
N LYS A 415 -6.96 -15.47 31.23
CA LYS A 415 -5.86 -14.49 31.08
C LYS A 415 -4.58 -15.23 30.74
N PHE A 416 -3.78 -14.68 29.85
CA PHE A 416 -2.61 -15.36 29.29
C PHE A 416 -1.30 -14.69 29.70
N PRO A 417 -0.24 -15.46 30.00
CA PRO A 417 1.06 -14.91 30.34
C PRO A 417 1.84 -14.45 29.10
N LEU A 418 2.53 -13.32 29.25
CA LEU A 418 3.63 -12.88 28.40
C LEU A 418 4.95 -13.11 29.15
N PHE A 419 5.78 -13.98 28.59
CA PHE A 419 7.11 -14.28 29.09
C PHE A 419 8.16 -13.49 28.31
N GLU A 420 9.20 -13.01 28.99
CA GLU A 420 10.50 -12.81 28.34
C GLU A 420 11.22 -14.18 28.22
N VAL A 421 12.10 -14.37 27.22
CA VAL A 421 12.78 -15.67 26.98
C VAL A 421 13.44 -16.28 28.23
N PRO A 422 14.17 -15.51 29.09
CA PRO A 422 14.74 -16.07 30.32
C PRO A 422 13.68 -16.58 31.31
N GLU A 423 12.52 -15.93 31.38
CA GLU A 423 11.42 -16.34 32.24
C GLU A 423 10.80 -17.65 31.73
N TRP A 424 10.60 -17.77 30.41
CA TRP A 424 10.10 -19.00 29.79
C TRP A 424 10.99 -20.21 30.11
N ASN A 425 12.31 -20.05 29.95
CA ASN A 425 13.27 -21.13 30.19
C ASN A 425 13.31 -21.58 31.66
N ALA A 426 12.96 -20.70 32.59
CA ALA A 426 12.94 -20.99 34.03
C ALA A 426 11.54 -21.38 34.56
N ALA A 427 10.49 -21.20 33.76
CA ALA A 427 9.12 -21.35 34.20
C ALA A 427 8.78 -22.81 34.52
N THR A 428 8.15 -23.02 35.68
CA THR A 428 7.59 -24.33 36.07
C THR A 428 6.08 -24.41 35.87
N ASP A 429 5.42 -23.25 35.82
CA ASP A 429 3.98 -23.11 35.60
C ASP A 429 3.75 -22.27 34.33
N ILE A 430 2.99 -22.84 33.40
CA ILE A 430 2.63 -22.25 32.10
C ILE A 430 1.13 -22.44 31.87
N SER A 431 0.52 -21.59 31.05
CA SER A 431 -0.89 -21.73 30.70
C SER A 431 -1.09 -22.96 29.81
N ALA A 432 -2.12 -23.76 30.07
CA ALA A 432 -2.48 -24.88 29.20
C ALA A 432 -3.05 -24.41 27.86
N GLU A 433 -3.68 -23.23 27.82
CA GLU A 433 -4.44 -22.73 26.67
C GLU A 433 -3.57 -21.90 25.71
N LEU A 434 -2.82 -20.94 26.22
CA LEU A 434 -2.05 -19.99 25.40
C LEU A 434 -0.96 -19.29 26.21
N ASN A 435 0.24 -19.22 25.65
CA ASN A 435 1.41 -18.54 26.19
C ASN A 435 2.03 -17.65 25.13
N PHE A 436 2.29 -16.38 25.47
CA PHE A 436 3.03 -15.46 24.63
C PHE A 436 4.48 -15.41 25.09
N ILE A 437 5.44 -15.50 24.17
CA ILE A 437 6.86 -15.36 24.50
C ILE A 437 7.43 -14.22 23.67
N LYS A 438 7.92 -13.19 24.34
CA LYS A 438 8.51 -11.99 23.74
C LYS A 438 10.02 -12.13 23.61
N GLY A 439 10.53 -11.69 22.46
CA GLY A 439 11.94 -11.78 22.13
C GLY A 439 12.24 -11.20 20.76
N ASP A 440 13.52 -11.20 20.41
CA ASP A 440 14.07 -10.82 19.12
C ASP A 440 14.77 -12.01 18.44
N ILE A 441 15.31 -11.78 17.23
CA ILE A 441 16.03 -12.79 16.46
C ILE A 441 17.24 -13.40 17.21
N HIS A 442 17.83 -12.69 18.16
CA HIS A 442 18.99 -13.16 18.92
C HIS A 442 18.57 -14.03 20.11
N THR A 443 17.47 -13.68 20.78
CA THR A 443 16.91 -14.47 21.88
C THR A 443 16.15 -15.70 21.40
N PHE A 444 15.56 -15.65 20.19
CA PHE A 444 14.94 -16.77 19.51
C PHE A 444 15.97 -17.54 18.69
N ASP A 445 17.01 -18.02 19.39
CA ASP A 445 18.04 -18.85 18.80
C ASP A 445 17.51 -20.23 18.39
N GLU A 446 18.35 -21.04 17.74
CA GLU A 446 17.94 -22.36 17.24
C GLU A 446 17.50 -23.30 18.36
N LEU A 447 18.21 -23.30 19.49
CA LEU A 447 17.89 -24.16 20.63
C LEU A 447 16.53 -23.81 21.23
N PHE A 448 16.23 -22.51 21.36
CA PHE A 448 14.94 -22.03 21.83
C PHE A 448 13.82 -22.44 20.86
N LEU A 449 14.02 -22.24 19.56
CA LEU A 449 13.03 -22.57 18.54
C LEU A 449 12.74 -24.08 18.47
N GLU A 450 13.77 -24.91 18.62
CA GLU A 450 13.64 -26.37 18.74
C GLU A 450 12.79 -26.75 19.96
N ASP A 451 13.04 -26.15 21.14
CA ASP A 451 12.29 -26.43 22.36
C ASP A 451 10.77 -26.13 22.22
N ILE A 452 10.40 -25.04 21.55
CA ILE A 452 9.00 -24.64 21.42
C ILE A 452 8.29 -25.25 20.19
N SER A 453 9.05 -25.84 19.27
CA SER A 453 8.53 -26.34 17.98
C SER A 453 7.36 -27.32 18.15
N GLY A 454 7.37 -28.15 19.19
CA GLY A 454 6.30 -29.12 19.52
C GLY A 454 5.14 -28.59 20.37
N LYS A 455 5.20 -27.35 20.89
CA LYS A 455 4.24 -26.83 21.88
C LYS A 455 3.08 -26.06 21.22
N ASN A 456 1.88 -26.64 21.16
CA ASN A 456 0.76 -26.07 20.39
C ASN A 456 0.08 -24.83 20.99
N ASN A 457 0.43 -24.46 22.21
CA ASN A 457 -0.14 -23.34 22.98
C ASN A 457 0.84 -22.16 23.10
N VAL A 458 1.75 -22.01 22.14
CA VAL A 458 2.79 -20.97 22.15
C VAL A 458 2.63 -20.05 20.94
N VAL A 459 2.70 -18.75 21.21
CA VAL A 459 2.77 -17.68 20.22
C VAL A 459 4.00 -16.80 20.53
N LEU A 460 4.77 -16.48 19.51
CA LEU A 460 5.91 -15.57 19.66
C LEU A 460 5.46 -14.12 19.48
N VAL A 461 6.03 -13.22 20.28
CA VAL A 461 5.90 -11.77 20.13
C VAL A 461 7.27 -11.24 19.70
N LEU A 462 7.46 -11.10 18.39
CA LEU A 462 8.73 -10.71 17.79
C LEU A 462 8.91 -9.20 17.85
N GLN A 463 10.02 -8.76 18.42
CA GLN A 463 10.42 -7.34 18.45
C GLN A 463 11.85 -7.16 17.91
N THR A 464 12.23 -5.90 17.71
CA THR A 464 13.58 -5.53 17.28
C THR A 464 13.92 -4.12 17.73
N ALA A 465 15.19 -3.88 18.09
CA ALA A 465 15.74 -2.54 18.28
C ALA A 465 16.51 -2.03 17.04
N ASN A 466 16.66 -2.86 16.00
CA ASN A 466 17.37 -2.53 14.79
C ASN A 466 16.65 -1.41 14.03
N LEU A 467 17.42 -0.46 13.50
CA LEU A 467 16.90 0.61 12.66
C LEU A 467 16.33 0.05 11.34
N HIS A 468 16.90 -1.03 10.81
CA HIS A 468 16.39 -1.77 9.64
C HIS A 468 15.46 -2.90 10.10
N ALA A 469 14.43 -2.51 10.86
CA ALA A 469 13.54 -3.40 11.59
C ALA A 469 12.85 -4.43 10.70
N MET A 470 12.34 -3.99 9.54
CA MET A 470 11.58 -4.84 8.62
C MET A 470 12.46 -5.99 8.08
N PRO A 471 13.65 -5.76 7.52
CA PRO A 471 14.54 -6.85 7.11
C PRO A 471 15.04 -7.76 8.22
N GLU A 472 15.30 -7.25 9.43
CA GLU A 472 15.71 -8.11 10.55
C GLU A 472 14.59 -9.09 10.94
N MET A 473 13.36 -8.59 11.05
CA MET A 473 12.20 -9.44 11.31
C MET A 473 11.91 -10.39 10.14
N ARG A 474 12.08 -9.93 8.89
CA ARG A 474 11.97 -10.80 7.70
C ARG A 474 12.98 -11.95 7.76
N ARG A 475 14.23 -11.68 8.14
CA ARG A 475 15.26 -12.73 8.32
C ARG A 475 14.82 -13.77 9.36
N PHE A 476 14.22 -13.33 10.46
CA PHE A 476 13.65 -14.26 11.45
C PHE A 476 12.53 -15.13 10.86
N PHE A 477 11.61 -14.56 10.09
CA PHE A 477 10.58 -15.36 9.40
C PHE A 477 11.17 -16.33 8.37
N TYR A 478 12.23 -15.94 7.68
CA TYR A 478 12.96 -16.85 6.79
C TYR A 478 13.54 -18.03 7.56
N LYS A 479 14.15 -17.80 8.73
CA LYS A 479 14.64 -18.87 9.61
C LYS A 479 13.53 -19.84 9.99
N LEU A 480 12.34 -19.34 10.36
CA LEU A 480 11.19 -20.20 10.66
C LEU A 480 10.73 -21.02 9.44
N THR A 481 10.73 -20.42 8.25
CA THR A 481 10.35 -21.10 7.00
C THR A 481 11.35 -22.20 6.62
N GLU A 482 12.65 -21.90 6.68
CA GLU A 482 13.75 -22.82 6.40
C GLU A 482 13.74 -24.04 7.35
N GLN A 483 13.46 -23.80 8.63
CA GLN A 483 13.37 -24.84 9.66
C GLN A 483 11.99 -25.49 9.76
N HIS A 484 11.04 -25.11 8.90
CA HIS A 484 9.65 -25.60 8.91
C HIS A 484 8.92 -25.43 10.26
N ILE A 485 9.25 -24.37 11.00
CA ILE A 485 8.67 -24.08 12.31
C ILE A 485 7.37 -23.29 12.13
N LYS A 486 6.26 -23.94 12.51
CA LYS A 486 4.90 -23.43 12.29
C LYS A 486 4.35 -22.58 13.43
N VAL A 487 5.17 -22.17 14.39
CA VAL A 487 4.71 -21.35 15.52
C VAL A 487 4.14 -20.02 15.01
N PRO A 488 2.97 -19.56 15.50
CA PRO A 488 2.44 -18.25 15.12
C PRO A 488 3.28 -17.12 15.71
N VAL A 489 3.32 -15.97 15.02
CA VAL A 489 4.13 -14.81 15.42
C VAL A 489 3.31 -13.53 15.35
N ILE A 490 3.25 -12.80 16.46
CA ILE A 490 2.77 -11.43 16.55
C ILE A 490 3.95 -10.48 16.29
N ILE A 491 3.79 -9.55 15.37
CA ILE A 491 4.80 -8.53 15.06
C ILE A 491 4.64 -7.37 16.05
N ASN A 492 5.66 -7.12 16.87
CA ASN A 492 5.69 -6.04 17.84
C ASN A 492 6.64 -4.91 17.41
N ARG A 493 6.12 -3.68 17.33
CA ARG A 493 6.91 -2.47 17.12
C ARG A 493 6.57 -1.37 18.11
N GLY A 494 7.60 -0.82 18.74
CA GLY A 494 7.47 0.28 19.69
C GLY A 494 7.83 1.63 19.10
N TYR A 495 6.98 2.64 19.30
CA TYR A 495 7.14 4.00 18.77
C TYR A 495 6.90 5.06 19.84
N ASN A 496 7.53 6.22 19.71
CA ASN A 496 7.22 7.36 20.57
C ASN A 496 5.90 7.99 20.15
N THR A 497 5.11 8.46 21.12
CA THR A 497 3.80 9.07 20.86
C THR A 497 3.88 10.49 20.25
N ASP A 498 5.06 11.10 20.21
CA ASP A 498 5.31 12.45 19.68
C ASP A 498 5.67 12.48 18.18
N LEU A 499 5.70 11.32 17.51
CA LEU A 499 6.08 11.21 16.09
C LEU A 499 5.10 11.86 15.11
N GLY A 500 3.89 12.24 15.55
CA GLY A 500 2.85 12.80 14.69
C GLY A 500 2.55 11.89 13.49
N ASP A 501 2.39 12.49 12.31
CA ASP A 501 2.09 11.78 11.05
C ASP A 501 3.13 10.70 10.68
N LYS A 502 4.36 10.79 11.21
CA LYS A 502 5.42 9.79 10.95
C LYS A 502 5.11 8.45 11.60
N LEU A 503 4.35 8.42 12.70
CA LEU A 503 3.94 7.18 13.36
C LEU A 503 3.23 6.26 12.36
N THR A 504 2.21 6.78 11.69
CA THR A 504 1.39 6.05 10.71
C THR A 504 2.27 5.51 9.58
N LEU A 505 3.14 6.35 9.02
CA LEU A 505 4.00 5.96 7.90
C LEU A 505 5.03 4.92 8.31
N TYR A 506 5.71 5.11 9.45
CA TYR A 506 6.80 4.24 9.86
C TYR A 506 6.30 2.87 10.34
N SER A 507 5.23 2.84 11.13
CA SER A 507 4.58 1.59 11.55
C SER A 507 4.05 0.78 10.37
N ALA A 508 3.42 1.45 9.39
CA ALA A 508 2.92 0.79 8.19
C ALA A 508 4.04 0.24 7.30
N THR A 509 5.18 0.92 7.21
CA THR A 509 6.35 0.37 6.50
C THR A 509 6.95 -0.84 7.25
N ASP A 510 7.16 -0.74 8.57
CA ASP A 510 7.81 -1.80 9.36
C ASP A 510 7.02 -3.11 9.35
N ILE A 511 5.71 -3.01 9.54
CA ILE A 511 4.81 -4.17 9.69
C ILE A 511 4.21 -4.57 8.35
N GLY A 512 3.79 -3.59 7.55
CA GLY A 512 3.08 -3.83 6.30
C GLY A 512 3.90 -4.63 5.30
N GLY A 513 5.21 -4.38 5.21
CA GLY A 513 6.07 -5.15 4.31
C GLY A 513 6.15 -6.64 4.68
N LEU A 514 6.16 -6.96 5.98
CA LEU A 514 6.16 -8.35 6.45
C LEU A 514 4.84 -9.03 6.08
N LEU A 515 3.72 -8.34 6.29
CA LEU A 515 2.39 -8.84 5.93
C LEU A 515 2.24 -9.04 4.42
N VAL A 516 2.80 -8.14 3.60
CA VAL A 516 2.83 -8.29 2.13
C VAL A 516 3.69 -9.49 1.70
N ASP A 517 4.72 -9.84 2.45
CA ASP A 517 5.51 -11.06 2.23
C ASP A 517 4.82 -12.33 2.78
N GLY A 518 3.61 -12.21 3.36
CA GLY A 518 2.85 -13.32 3.92
C GLY A 518 3.22 -13.69 5.36
N PHE A 519 3.96 -12.83 6.06
CA PHE A 519 4.42 -13.04 7.43
C PHE A 519 3.60 -12.31 8.48
N GLY A 520 3.51 -12.91 9.67
CA GLY A 520 2.79 -12.36 10.81
C GLY A 520 1.36 -12.90 10.95
N ASP A 521 1.00 -13.23 12.18
CA ASP A 521 -0.31 -13.75 12.59
C ASP A 521 -1.05 -12.73 13.48
N GLY A 522 -0.49 -11.52 13.61
CA GLY A 522 -1.08 -10.41 14.32
C GLY A 522 -0.08 -9.27 14.54
N THR A 523 -0.58 -8.18 15.13
CA THR A 523 0.18 -6.95 15.36
C THR A 523 0.03 -6.46 16.80
N LEU A 524 1.12 -5.92 17.31
CA LEU A 524 1.20 -5.21 18.58
C LEU A 524 1.98 -3.92 18.34
N LEU A 525 1.31 -2.77 18.47
CA LEU A 525 1.98 -1.47 18.40
C LEU A 525 2.12 -0.94 19.83
N SER A 526 3.37 -0.79 20.28
CA SER A 526 3.68 -0.40 21.66
C SER A 526 3.97 1.10 21.77
N PRO A 527 3.09 1.90 22.39
CA PRO A 527 3.33 3.33 22.59
C PRO A 527 4.38 3.56 23.68
N LYS A 528 5.37 4.38 23.37
CA LYS A 528 6.35 4.90 24.33
C LYS A 528 5.94 6.31 24.74
N PHE A 529 5.41 6.42 25.94
CA PHE A 529 4.95 7.68 26.52
C PHE A 529 6.13 8.50 27.07
N ALA A 530 5.99 9.82 27.02
CA ALA A 530 6.87 10.72 27.75
C ALA A 530 6.57 10.64 29.26
N ASP A 531 7.50 11.13 30.08
CA ASP A 531 7.28 11.24 31.51
C ASP A 531 6.08 12.15 31.79
N ASN A 532 5.23 11.75 32.74
CA ASN A 532 4.02 12.48 33.17
C ASN A 532 2.93 12.70 32.11
N THR A 533 2.91 11.93 31.01
CA THR A 533 1.76 11.96 30.06
C THR A 533 0.44 11.65 30.79
N GLU A 534 -0.57 12.51 30.58
CA GLU A 534 -1.88 12.38 31.22
C GLU A 534 -2.65 11.14 30.73
N HIS A 535 -3.53 10.59 31.58
CA HIS A 535 -4.32 9.39 31.25
C HIS A 535 -5.13 9.56 29.96
N ALA A 536 -5.77 10.72 29.77
CA ALA A 536 -6.56 11.00 28.57
C ALA A 536 -5.70 11.00 27.28
N GLU A 537 -4.47 11.54 27.34
CA GLU A 537 -3.55 11.52 26.22
C GLU A 537 -3.06 10.10 25.90
N LYS A 538 -2.86 9.27 26.93
CA LYS A 538 -2.52 7.86 26.76
C LYS A 538 -3.63 7.08 26.06
N LEU A 539 -4.89 7.30 26.44
CA LEU A 539 -6.05 6.68 25.77
C LEU A 539 -6.20 7.16 24.32
N LYS A 540 -5.93 8.45 24.05
CA LYS A 540 -5.92 8.96 22.67
C LYS A 540 -4.83 8.29 21.83
N ALA A 541 -3.64 8.08 22.39
CA ALA A 541 -2.58 7.34 21.73
C ALA A 541 -2.99 5.87 21.49
N ALA A 542 -3.58 5.19 22.49
CA ALA A 542 -4.09 3.83 22.33
C ALA A 542 -5.10 3.72 21.17
N ALA A 543 -6.02 4.69 21.05
CA ALA A 543 -6.96 4.75 19.93
C ALA A 543 -6.28 4.89 18.57
N SER A 544 -5.32 5.82 18.46
CA SER A 544 -4.56 6.01 17.23
C SER A 544 -3.76 4.75 16.86
N TYR A 545 -3.06 4.14 17.82
CA TYR A 545 -2.26 2.93 17.59
C TYR A 545 -3.14 1.75 17.18
N ASN A 546 -4.30 1.58 17.82
CA ASN A 546 -5.27 0.54 17.46
C ASN A 546 -5.83 0.75 16.05
N SER A 547 -6.25 1.98 15.71
CA SER A 547 -6.72 2.32 14.35
C SER A 547 -5.65 2.01 13.29
N ILE A 548 -4.41 2.44 13.54
CA ILE A 548 -3.28 2.19 12.64
C ILE A 548 -3.02 0.69 12.48
N ALA A 549 -3.04 -0.09 13.56
CA ALA A 549 -2.84 -1.54 13.50
C ALA A 549 -3.86 -2.23 12.58
N PHE A 550 -5.15 -1.90 12.71
CA PHE A 550 -6.20 -2.38 11.81
C PHE A 550 -6.00 -1.88 10.37
N GLY A 551 -5.67 -0.60 10.19
CA GLY A 551 -5.39 -0.01 8.89
C GLY A 551 -4.24 -0.70 8.16
N ILE A 552 -3.17 -1.09 8.87
CA ILE A 552 -2.03 -1.83 8.30
C ILE A 552 -2.47 -3.21 7.80
N LEU A 553 -3.23 -3.95 8.60
CA LEU A 553 -3.76 -5.27 8.20
C LEU A 553 -4.67 -5.16 6.97
N GLN A 554 -5.50 -4.12 6.91
CA GLN A 554 -6.38 -3.86 5.76
C GLN A 554 -5.59 -3.47 4.52
N ALA A 555 -4.62 -2.56 4.66
CA ALA A 555 -3.75 -2.13 3.57
C ALA A 555 -2.89 -3.27 3.00
N ALA A 556 -2.47 -4.23 3.83
CA ALA A 556 -1.75 -5.43 3.42
C ALA A 556 -2.67 -6.57 2.95
N ARG A 557 -3.99 -6.37 2.93
CA ARG A 557 -5.02 -7.34 2.53
C ARG A 557 -5.06 -8.63 3.37
N THR A 558 -4.59 -8.57 4.62
CA THR A 558 -4.56 -9.75 5.51
C THR A 558 -5.77 -9.82 6.45
N ARG A 559 -6.42 -8.68 6.76
CA ARG A 559 -7.71 -8.62 7.47
C ARG A 559 -8.48 -7.37 7.04
N MET A 560 -9.73 -7.54 6.61
CA MET A 560 -10.65 -6.43 6.34
C MET A 560 -11.43 -6.11 7.61
N SER A 561 -11.36 -4.88 8.11
CA SER A 561 -12.11 -4.46 9.30
C SER A 561 -13.30 -3.58 8.96
N LYS A 562 -13.20 -2.73 7.93
CA LYS A 562 -14.24 -1.78 7.51
C LYS A 562 -14.40 -1.80 5.99
N THR A 563 -15.34 -1.00 5.48
CA THR A 563 -15.47 -0.74 4.04
C THR A 563 -14.17 -0.17 3.48
N GLU A 564 -13.73 -0.65 2.32
CA GLU A 564 -12.57 -0.12 1.62
C GLU A 564 -13.01 0.82 0.49
N TYR A 565 -12.43 2.02 0.48
CA TYR A 565 -12.68 3.02 -0.56
C TYR A 565 -11.49 3.08 -1.52
N ILE A 566 -11.74 2.80 -2.80
CA ILE A 566 -10.77 2.90 -3.88
C ILE A 566 -11.11 4.20 -4.64
N SER A 567 -10.53 5.31 -4.22
CA SER A 567 -10.84 6.64 -4.76
C SER A 567 -9.66 7.20 -5.55
N CYS A 568 -9.90 7.79 -6.72
CA CYS A 568 -8.81 8.33 -7.52
C CYS A 568 -8.23 9.63 -6.93
N PRO A 569 -6.91 9.93 -7.05
CA PRO A 569 -6.46 11.29 -6.79
C PRO A 569 -7.13 12.14 -7.87
N SER A 570 -7.85 13.18 -7.46
CA SER A 570 -8.51 14.07 -8.42
C SER A 570 -7.50 14.54 -9.48
N CYS A 571 -7.97 14.86 -10.68
CA CYS A 571 -7.12 15.39 -11.75
C CYS A 571 -7.92 16.40 -12.58
N GLY A 572 -7.28 17.09 -13.52
CA GLY A 572 -7.96 18.03 -14.43
C GLY A 572 -9.06 17.43 -15.32
N ARG A 573 -9.34 16.12 -15.21
CA ARG A 573 -10.46 15.42 -15.88
C ARG A 573 -11.64 15.13 -14.95
N THR A 574 -11.51 15.38 -13.65
CA THR A 574 -12.53 15.10 -12.64
C THR A 574 -13.78 15.93 -12.92
N LEU A 575 -14.95 15.30 -12.87
CA LEU A 575 -16.23 15.91 -13.30
C LEU A 575 -17.13 16.39 -12.15
N PHE A 576 -16.75 16.11 -10.90
CA PHE A 576 -17.47 16.47 -9.68
C PHE A 576 -16.49 16.60 -8.51
N ASP A 577 -16.90 17.19 -7.38
CA ASP A 577 -16.02 17.23 -6.20
C ASP A 577 -15.86 15.83 -5.61
N LEU A 578 -14.68 15.24 -5.86
CA LEU A 578 -14.39 13.88 -5.47
C LEU A 578 -14.21 13.73 -3.95
N GLN A 579 -13.72 14.76 -3.26
CA GLN A 579 -13.52 14.74 -1.82
C GLN A 579 -14.88 14.77 -1.11
N GLU A 580 -15.74 15.73 -1.49
CA GLU A 580 -17.10 15.82 -0.92
C GLU A 580 -17.91 14.56 -1.21
N THR A 581 -17.80 14.02 -2.43
CA THR A 581 -18.52 12.80 -2.81
C THR A 581 -17.99 11.57 -2.08
N THR A 582 -16.67 11.44 -1.91
CA THR A 582 -16.07 10.34 -1.16
C THR A 582 -16.49 10.39 0.32
N ALA A 583 -16.44 11.57 0.93
CA ALA A 583 -16.92 11.77 2.30
C ALA A 583 -18.42 11.44 2.44
N MET A 584 -19.24 11.83 1.46
CA MET A 584 -20.68 11.54 1.44
C MET A 584 -20.96 10.04 1.33
N ILE A 585 -20.33 9.33 0.39
CA ILE A 585 -20.50 7.88 0.22
C ILE A 585 -20.02 7.16 1.48
N ARG A 586 -18.87 7.57 2.03
CA ARG A 586 -18.31 6.97 3.23
C ARG A 586 -19.24 7.07 4.44
N LYS A 587 -19.78 8.26 4.70
CA LYS A 587 -20.73 8.50 5.79
C LYS A 587 -21.92 7.53 5.77
N HIS A 588 -22.33 7.06 4.59
CA HIS A 588 -23.45 6.13 4.45
C HIS A 588 -23.02 4.67 4.40
N THR A 589 -21.73 4.35 4.24
CA THR A 589 -21.31 2.97 3.91
C THR A 589 -20.17 2.44 4.77
N GLU A 590 -19.58 3.20 5.69
CA GLU A 590 -18.34 2.81 6.39
C GLU A 590 -18.48 1.60 7.33
N HIS A 591 -19.70 1.32 7.79
CA HIS A 591 -20.06 0.16 8.62
C HIS A 591 -20.14 -1.17 7.84
N LEU A 592 -20.03 -1.15 6.50
CA LEU A 592 -20.19 -2.34 5.66
C LEU A 592 -18.90 -3.15 5.54
N LYS A 593 -18.65 -4.05 6.49
CA LYS A 593 -17.48 -4.94 6.49
C LYS A 593 -17.27 -5.68 5.18
N GLY A 594 -16.04 -5.58 4.65
CA GLY A 594 -15.61 -6.34 3.49
C GLY A 594 -16.26 -5.90 2.17
N VAL A 595 -16.94 -4.75 2.15
CA VAL A 595 -17.39 -4.10 0.91
C VAL A 595 -16.30 -3.18 0.39
N LYS A 596 -15.97 -3.29 -0.90
CA LYS A 596 -15.04 -2.41 -1.60
C LYS A 596 -15.81 -1.49 -2.55
N ILE A 597 -15.67 -0.18 -2.38
CA ILE A 597 -16.37 0.82 -3.21
C ILE A 597 -15.34 1.67 -3.97
N GLY A 598 -15.40 1.61 -5.30
CA GLY A 598 -14.61 2.44 -6.20
C GLY A 598 -15.28 3.78 -6.47
N ILE A 599 -14.57 4.89 -6.30
CA ILE A 599 -15.09 6.25 -6.51
C ILE A 599 -14.18 6.98 -7.49
N MET A 600 -14.66 7.19 -8.70
CA MET A 600 -13.84 7.60 -9.83
C MET A 600 -14.35 8.91 -10.44
N GLY A 601 -13.48 9.91 -10.50
CA GLY A 601 -13.80 11.24 -11.01
C GLY A 601 -14.10 11.28 -12.51
N CYS A 602 -13.68 10.27 -13.29
CA CYS A 602 -13.90 10.20 -14.73
C CYS A 602 -14.04 8.77 -15.27
N ILE A 603 -14.77 8.62 -16.39
CA ILE A 603 -15.00 7.35 -17.10
C ILE A 603 -13.75 6.81 -17.80
N VAL A 604 -12.72 7.63 -17.94
CA VAL A 604 -11.56 7.37 -18.80
C VAL A 604 -10.70 6.24 -18.23
N ASN A 605 -10.24 6.38 -16.99
CA ASN A 605 -9.51 5.32 -16.28
C ASN A 605 -10.35 4.66 -15.18
N GLY A 606 -11.43 5.32 -14.74
CA GLY A 606 -12.22 4.90 -13.58
C GLY A 606 -12.65 3.43 -13.60
N PRO A 607 -13.29 2.92 -14.68
CA PRO A 607 -13.73 1.53 -14.73
C PRO A 607 -12.59 0.52 -14.59
N GLY A 608 -11.40 0.86 -15.06
CA GLY A 608 -10.22 0.04 -14.87
C GLY A 608 -9.67 0.14 -13.44
N GLU A 609 -9.46 1.36 -12.95
CA GLU A 609 -8.89 1.63 -11.63
C GLU A 609 -9.72 1.03 -10.49
N MET A 610 -11.04 0.86 -10.69
CA MET A 610 -11.94 0.20 -9.74
C MET A 610 -12.19 -1.29 -10.02
N ALA A 611 -11.41 -1.95 -10.87
CA ALA A 611 -11.61 -3.35 -11.25
C ALA A 611 -11.66 -4.34 -10.06
N ASP A 612 -10.99 -4.00 -8.94
CA ASP A 612 -11.01 -4.77 -7.68
C ASP A 612 -12.13 -4.34 -6.71
N ALA A 613 -13.00 -3.39 -7.09
CA ALA A 613 -14.13 -2.96 -6.28
C ALA A 613 -15.36 -3.85 -6.48
N ASP A 614 -16.15 -4.03 -5.43
CA ASP A 614 -17.45 -4.69 -5.50
C ASP A 614 -18.48 -3.78 -6.18
N TYR A 615 -18.40 -2.48 -5.90
CA TYR A 615 -19.30 -1.45 -6.43
C TYR A 615 -18.52 -0.26 -6.94
N GLY A 616 -19.02 0.39 -7.98
CA GLY A 616 -18.37 1.55 -8.58
C GLY A 616 -19.29 2.76 -8.72
N TYR A 617 -18.77 3.94 -8.37
CA TYR A 617 -19.36 5.25 -8.59
C TYR A 617 -18.45 6.05 -9.54
N VAL A 618 -18.85 6.22 -10.80
CA VAL A 618 -17.97 6.76 -11.85
C VAL A 618 -18.60 7.97 -12.55
N GLY A 619 -17.86 9.08 -12.61
CA GLY A 619 -18.27 10.27 -13.35
C GLY A 619 -18.29 10.03 -14.87
N MET A 620 -19.46 10.18 -15.50
CA MET A 620 -19.62 10.09 -16.95
C MET A 620 -19.68 11.45 -17.65
N GLY A 621 -20.19 12.46 -16.95
CA GLY A 621 -20.38 13.81 -17.46
C GLY A 621 -20.80 14.73 -16.32
N LYS A 622 -20.97 16.02 -16.62
CA LYS A 622 -21.49 16.99 -15.65
C LYS A 622 -22.82 16.48 -15.07
N ASP A 623 -22.88 16.36 -13.74
CA ASP A 623 -24.02 15.86 -12.97
C ASP A 623 -24.50 14.44 -13.32
N LYS A 624 -23.68 13.63 -14.01
CA LYS A 624 -24.03 12.29 -14.48
C LYS A 624 -23.04 11.24 -14.00
N ILE A 625 -23.58 10.23 -13.32
CA ILE A 625 -22.84 9.12 -12.71
C ILE A 625 -23.25 7.80 -13.36
N ALA A 626 -22.31 6.89 -13.52
CA ALA A 626 -22.57 5.48 -13.75
C ALA A 626 -22.30 4.68 -12.47
N LEU A 627 -23.21 3.76 -12.16
CA LEU A 627 -23.08 2.82 -11.06
C LEU A 627 -22.76 1.43 -11.61
N TYR A 628 -21.82 0.77 -10.95
CA TYR A 628 -21.28 -0.52 -11.36
C TYR A 628 -21.42 -1.56 -10.26
N ARG A 629 -21.59 -2.82 -10.67
CA ARG A 629 -21.41 -4.01 -9.85
C ARG A 629 -20.22 -4.77 -10.42
N GLY A 630 -19.12 -4.84 -9.67
CA GLY A 630 -17.82 -5.20 -10.21
C GLY A 630 -17.46 -4.32 -11.40
N GLN A 631 -17.21 -4.94 -12.56
CA GLN A 631 -16.92 -4.24 -13.81
C GLN A 631 -18.15 -3.98 -14.69
N GLU A 632 -19.33 -4.50 -14.31
CA GLU A 632 -20.56 -4.36 -15.09
C GLU A 632 -21.27 -3.04 -14.77
N VAL A 633 -21.66 -2.30 -15.82
CA VAL A 633 -22.41 -1.06 -15.67
C VAL A 633 -23.89 -1.39 -15.43
N ILE A 634 -24.42 -1.12 -14.24
CA ILE A 634 -25.81 -1.43 -13.89
C ILE A 634 -26.74 -0.25 -14.17
N LYS A 635 -26.35 0.96 -13.76
CA LYS A 635 -27.13 2.18 -14.00
C LYS A 635 -26.25 3.21 -14.72
N ARG A 636 -26.76 3.79 -15.80
CA ARG A 636 -26.05 4.79 -16.61
C ARG A 636 -26.71 6.16 -16.47
N SER A 637 -25.89 7.21 -16.41
CA SER A 637 -26.36 8.60 -16.38
C SER A 637 -27.34 8.90 -15.24
N VAL A 638 -27.11 8.31 -14.07
CA VAL A 638 -27.81 8.66 -12.83
C VAL A 638 -27.44 10.09 -12.45
N HIS A 639 -28.41 10.91 -12.08
CA HIS A 639 -28.13 12.28 -11.65
C HIS A 639 -27.33 12.25 -10.34
N SER A 640 -26.28 13.07 -10.22
CA SER A 640 -25.35 13.08 -9.06
C SER A 640 -26.07 13.16 -7.71
N SER A 641 -27.12 13.97 -7.61
CA SER A 641 -27.93 14.13 -6.40
C SER A 641 -28.68 12.88 -5.93
N LYS A 642 -28.90 11.89 -6.80
CA LYS A 642 -29.56 10.62 -6.47
C LYS A 642 -28.60 9.43 -6.48
N ALA A 643 -27.40 9.62 -6.98
CA ALA A 643 -26.48 8.51 -7.25
C ALA A 643 -26.03 7.78 -5.98
N VAL A 644 -25.94 8.47 -4.83
CA VAL A 644 -25.61 7.81 -3.55
C VAL A 644 -26.76 6.93 -3.06
N GLU A 645 -28.00 7.41 -3.13
CA GLU A 645 -29.18 6.60 -2.76
C GLU A 645 -29.29 5.36 -3.66
N GLU A 646 -29.10 5.53 -4.98
CA GLU A 646 -29.14 4.43 -5.95
C GLU A 646 -28.00 3.42 -5.77
N LEU A 647 -26.84 3.85 -5.25
CA LEU A 647 -25.73 2.98 -4.87
C LEU A 647 -26.09 2.16 -3.62
N ILE A 648 -26.72 2.78 -2.62
CA ILE A 648 -27.19 2.09 -1.41
C ILE A 648 -28.23 1.02 -1.77
N GLU A 649 -29.20 1.35 -2.64
CA GLU A 649 -30.17 0.36 -3.12
C GLU A 649 -29.50 -0.80 -3.85
N LEU A 650 -28.47 -0.53 -4.66
CA LEU A 650 -27.72 -1.57 -5.36
C LEU A 650 -27.03 -2.55 -4.37
N ILE A 651 -26.45 -2.02 -3.29
CA ILE A 651 -25.82 -2.81 -2.24
C ILE A 651 -26.88 -3.62 -1.46
N ARG A 652 -28.06 -3.03 -1.23
CA ARG A 652 -29.19 -3.68 -0.56
C ARG A 652 -29.79 -4.80 -1.39
N GLU A 653 -29.94 -4.61 -2.71
CA GLU A 653 -30.39 -5.64 -3.66
C GLU A 653 -29.51 -6.89 -3.62
N ASP A 654 -28.21 -6.72 -3.38
CA ASP A 654 -27.24 -7.81 -3.28
C ASP A 654 -27.18 -8.46 -1.88
N GLY A 655 -28.01 -8.01 -0.93
CA GLY A 655 -28.04 -8.54 0.43
C GLY A 655 -26.79 -8.23 1.26
N ARG A 656 -25.98 -7.25 0.82
CA ARG A 656 -24.74 -6.82 1.48
C ARG A 656 -24.91 -5.57 2.35
N TRP A 657 -26.10 -4.97 2.34
CA TRP A 657 -26.44 -3.86 3.22
C TRP A 657 -26.81 -4.37 4.61
N ILE A 658 -26.19 -3.78 5.63
CA ILE A 658 -26.54 -3.97 7.03
C ILE A 658 -27.01 -2.61 7.51
N GLU A 659 -28.19 -2.51 8.13
CA GLU A 659 -28.62 -1.21 8.65
C GLU A 659 -27.68 -0.78 9.79
N PRO A 660 -27.16 0.46 9.77
CA PRO A 660 -26.33 0.95 10.87
C PRO A 660 -27.13 0.85 12.17
N GLU A 661 -26.56 0.23 13.20
CA GLU A 661 -27.21 0.27 14.51
C GLU A 661 -27.24 1.73 15.00
N GLU A 662 -28.29 2.16 15.74
CA GLU A 662 -28.39 3.51 16.35
C GLU A 662 -27.12 3.93 17.14
N ARG A 663 -26.26 2.97 17.48
CA ARG A 663 -24.99 3.13 18.21
C ARG A 663 -23.78 3.51 17.36
N GLU A 664 -23.70 3.07 16.11
CA GLU A 664 -22.62 3.52 15.21
C GLU A 664 -22.75 5.01 14.90
N ILE A 665 -23.95 5.56 15.02
CA ILE A 665 -24.26 6.98 14.83
C ILE A 665 -23.73 7.85 16.00
N LEU A 666 -23.46 7.24 17.16
CA LEU A 666 -22.98 7.92 18.39
C LEU A 666 -21.47 7.73 18.66
N ALA A 667 -20.80 6.87 17.89
CA ALA A 667 -19.34 6.69 17.89
C ALA A 667 -18.68 7.75 16.99
#